data_AF-A0A183KKX6-F1
#
_entry.id   AF-A0A183KKX6-F1
#
_cell.length_a   1.000
_cell.length_b   1.000
_cell.length_c   1.000
_cell.angle_alpha   90.00
_cell.angle_beta   90.00
_cell.angle_gamma   90.00
#
_symmetry.space_group_name_H-M   'P 1'
#
loop_
_entity.id
_entity.type
_entity.pdbx_description
1 polymer ?
#
loop_
_entity_poly.entity_id
_entity_poly.type
_entity_poly.pdbx_seq_one_letter_code
_entity_poly.pdbx_strand_id
1 'polypeptide(L)'
;MRPDSLCGKISAKINKLFCETTDLDEQLRTGHEICDCLENAAAEREIQDLTFVIHDKIQYYLMSTMPDNLQESDTQQLRRLCLEIIQKIPNGDHLRPFARSLLEMLFKLVEVSRFLDFVKEVYSDLRFRANKIFEPRLKLEVPAISDVDLEAEVLNAYTVTSVYTQELKTDGTFMVVSIQIQLTVVGFQYHILPKSGFSLKVMQEIPILVVLMYQLFKQHIHQDVSDFIPLIMDFINLKPTEEQKKNANFCQEVFIDFMAAQVKTLSFLAYVIKIYQDLVELHSVSLVQGMMNLLVNCPPSVTNMRKEFFIAARHILSAQEIRPKFLQVLDELMNEEILIGQGYTIRDALRPLAYSTLADLTHHIRSSLSLSKIARAIDVYGRNMHDHTLPFSIQQMSLRLILNLVECIRQRAVSATSANQGASATNAEDQNNEVFSGTARRLLLQTLNLCVLKAKVVADHYIPALESTCVLETGEEVTSNSAKQRPRSIHAYLFANISSFSSELNEVGSFTDKSVPASDFSNILNSGTDASKVHEPRIVEPLAKLQLSYTDVRTLVKALITGIRTVMTSMIQCPHDNTLQTNNVASVSSTSSKQSLSNRILSPDELVVLTEYFSYGMRMIDIVQFVSRDGRLYLRSQPSTKSPDERLLIETFALTFAQLNPISFHEIFSCKIHVSYSVF
;
A
#
# COMPACT_ATOMS: atom_id res chain seq x y z
N MET A 1 3.19 33.40 42.30
CA MET A 1 3.32 31.93 42.22
C MET A 1 4.08 31.43 43.43
N ARG A 2 3.74 30.25 43.99
CA ARG A 2 4.57 29.64 45.05
C ARG A 2 5.90 29.18 44.42
N PRO A 3 7.07 29.51 44.97
CA PRO A 3 8.37 29.18 44.37
C PRO A 3 8.62 27.66 44.26
N ASP A 4 7.94 26.85 45.07
CA ASP A 4 8.08 25.39 45.08
C ASP A 4 7.14 24.64 44.12
N SER A 5 6.18 25.31 43.48
CA SER A 5 5.31 24.66 42.48
C SER A 5 6.07 24.40 41.17
N LEU A 6 5.62 23.41 40.40
CA LEU A 6 6.21 23.08 39.09
C LEU A 6 6.31 24.32 38.19
N CYS A 7 5.28 25.19 38.20
CA CYS A 7 5.29 26.46 37.47
C CYS A 7 6.31 27.48 37.97
N GLY A 8 6.55 27.57 39.28
CA GLY A 8 7.59 28.44 39.83
C GLY A 8 8.99 28.02 39.36
N LYS A 9 9.23 26.71 39.32
CA LYS A 9 10.49 26.13 38.82
C LYS A 9 10.68 26.36 37.32
N ILE A 10 9.66 26.13 36.51
CA ILE A 10 9.76 26.33 35.05
C ILE A 10 9.90 27.82 34.72
N SER A 11 9.15 28.72 35.37
CA SER A 11 9.27 30.16 35.18
C SER A 11 10.67 30.68 35.55
N ALA A 12 11.26 30.20 36.64
CA ALA A 12 12.63 30.55 37.00
C ALA A 12 13.66 30.04 35.96
N LYS A 13 13.47 28.81 35.45
CA LYS A 13 14.33 28.23 34.41
C LYS A 13 14.22 28.96 33.07
N ILE A 14 13.03 29.41 32.66
CA ILE A 14 12.85 30.21 31.42
C ILE A 14 13.59 31.55 31.53
N ASN A 15 13.55 32.19 32.69
CA ASN A 15 14.31 33.43 32.89
C ASN A 15 15.82 33.19 32.88
N LYS A 16 16.28 32.02 33.36
CA LYS A 16 17.68 31.61 33.29
C LYS A 16 18.13 31.27 31.87
N LEU A 17 17.24 30.72 31.05
CA LEU A 17 17.50 30.33 29.65
C LEU A 17 17.92 31.51 28.77
N PHE A 18 17.31 32.69 28.96
CA PHE A 18 17.59 33.89 28.17
C PHE A 18 18.49 34.91 28.88
N CYS A 19 19.22 34.50 29.92
CA CYS A 19 20.14 35.38 30.63
C CYS A 19 21.47 35.48 29.87
N GLU A 20 21.90 36.70 29.53
CA GLU A 20 23.10 37.00 28.74
C GLU A 20 24.42 36.54 29.40
N THR A 21 24.40 36.23 30.70
CA THR A 21 25.56 35.80 31.48
C THR A 21 25.70 34.28 31.63
N THR A 22 24.72 33.51 31.15
CA THR A 22 24.71 32.04 31.25
C THR A 22 25.47 31.44 30.06
N ASP A 23 26.33 30.45 30.30
CA ASP A 23 27.03 29.69 29.26
C ASP A 23 26.03 28.93 28.36
N LEU A 24 26.36 28.75 27.08
CA LEU A 24 25.48 28.14 26.08
C LEU A 24 25.08 26.71 26.49
N ASP A 25 26.05 25.90 26.93
CA ASP A 25 25.79 24.53 27.38
C ASP A 25 24.82 24.49 28.57
N GLU A 26 24.90 25.49 29.45
CA GLU A 26 23.98 25.62 30.58
C GLU A 26 22.59 26.12 30.15
N GLN A 27 22.51 27.01 29.15
CA GLN A 27 21.24 27.42 28.55
C GLN A 27 20.56 26.21 27.87
N LEU A 28 21.28 25.45 27.04
CA LEU A 28 20.77 24.26 26.38
C LEU A 28 20.29 23.20 27.39
N ARG A 29 21.08 22.90 28.42
CA ARG A 29 20.67 21.98 29.49
C ARG A 29 19.39 22.46 30.18
N THR A 30 19.32 23.75 30.50
CA THR A 30 18.14 24.35 31.16
C THR A 30 16.90 24.24 30.28
N GLY A 31 17.01 24.42 28.96
CA GLY A 31 15.87 24.28 28.05
C GLY A 31 15.41 22.84 27.85
N HIS A 32 16.30 21.85 27.76
CA HIS A 32 15.90 20.44 27.73
C HIS A 32 15.17 20.02 29.03
N GLU A 33 15.66 20.49 30.18
CA GLU A 33 14.95 20.28 31.45
C GLU A 33 13.56 20.93 31.46
N ILE A 34 13.34 22.04 30.74
CA ILE A 34 12.01 22.64 30.56
C ILE A 34 11.13 21.71 29.72
N CYS A 35 11.63 21.17 28.60
CA CYS A 35 10.90 20.21 27.77
C CYS A 35 10.44 18.99 28.56
N ASP A 36 11.35 18.36 29.32
CA ASP A 36 11.03 17.20 30.16
C ASP A 36 9.97 17.53 31.23
N CYS A 37 10.03 18.73 31.81
CA CYS A 37 9.03 19.17 32.79
C CYS A 37 7.65 19.40 32.15
N LEU A 38 7.61 19.88 30.89
CA LEU A 38 6.37 20.12 30.16
C LEU A 38 5.68 18.81 29.73
N GLU A 39 6.43 17.80 29.31
CA GLU A 39 5.87 16.48 28.97
C GLU A 39 5.20 15.80 30.17
N ASN A 40 5.73 16.02 31.38
CA ASN A 40 5.25 15.43 32.62
C ASN A 40 4.19 16.28 33.35
N ALA A 41 3.85 17.47 32.83
CA ALA A 41 2.89 18.37 33.47
C ALA A 41 1.44 17.98 33.13
N ALA A 42 0.75 17.32 34.09
CA ALA A 42 -0.61 16.79 33.90
C ALA A 42 -1.77 17.69 34.39
N ALA A 43 -1.52 18.86 35.00
CA ALA A 43 -2.55 19.68 35.65
C ALA A 43 -2.91 20.97 34.87
N GLU A 44 -4.13 21.02 34.30
CA GLU A 44 -4.59 22.05 33.35
C GLU A 44 -4.49 23.52 33.81
N ARG A 45 -4.71 23.83 35.08
CA ARG A 45 -4.77 25.23 35.56
C ARG A 45 -3.39 25.89 35.72
N GLU A 46 -2.39 25.10 36.09
CA GLU A 46 -1.01 25.57 36.27
C GLU A 46 -0.32 25.80 34.92
N ILE A 47 -0.73 25.03 33.90
CA ILE A 47 -0.19 25.10 32.53
C ILE A 47 -0.60 26.39 31.81
N GLN A 48 -1.76 26.98 32.12
CA GLN A 48 -2.22 28.20 31.43
C GLN A 48 -1.33 29.42 31.70
N ASP A 49 -1.01 29.69 32.97
CA ASP A 49 -0.11 30.78 33.35
C ASP A 49 1.31 30.52 32.83
N LEU A 50 1.73 29.26 32.83
CA LEU A 50 3.03 28.86 32.32
C LEU A 50 3.15 29.05 30.81
N THR A 51 2.10 28.71 30.07
CA THR A 51 2.02 28.89 28.61
C THR A 51 2.14 30.36 28.23
N PHE A 52 1.53 31.27 29.00
CA PHE A 52 1.69 32.71 28.80
C PHE A 52 3.16 33.15 28.94
N VAL A 53 3.83 32.74 30.02
CA VAL A 53 5.24 33.12 30.28
C VAL A 53 6.18 32.53 29.23
N ILE A 54 5.98 31.28 28.85
CA ILE A 54 6.74 30.61 27.79
C ILE A 54 6.54 31.36 26.47
N HIS A 55 5.29 31.62 26.10
CA HIS A 55 4.93 32.30 24.87
C HIS A 55 5.59 33.67 24.77
N ASP A 56 5.44 34.53 25.78
CA ASP A 56 5.98 35.90 25.76
C ASP A 56 7.51 35.93 25.58
N LYS A 57 8.23 35.11 26.35
CA LYS A 57 9.70 35.07 26.32
C LYS A 57 10.25 34.43 25.06
N ILE A 58 9.70 33.29 24.66
CA ILE A 58 10.13 32.60 23.43
C ILE A 58 9.78 33.45 22.21
N GLN A 59 8.59 34.06 22.18
CA GLN A 59 8.21 34.95 21.09
C GLN A 59 9.15 36.14 21.00
N TYR A 60 9.46 36.80 22.11
CA TYR A 60 10.42 37.89 22.09
C TYR A 60 11.77 37.45 21.52
N TYR A 61 12.31 36.32 21.98
CA TYR A 61 13.60 35.81 21.50
C TYR A 61 13.58 35.45 20.00
N LEU A 62 12.56 34.73 19.54
CA LEU A 62 12.42 34.32 18.14
C LEU A 62 12.22 35.50 17.19
N MET A 63 11.66 36.62 17.69
CA MET A 63 11.41 37.83 16.91
C MET A 63 12.58 38.82 16.91
N SER A 64 13.39 38.82 17.96
CA SER A 64 14.57 39.67 18.09
C SER A 64 15.81 39.07 17.42
N THR A 65 15.84 37.76 17.19
CA THR A 65 16.97 37.05 16.56
C THR A 65 16.65 36.63 15.12
N MET A 66 17.67 36.61 14.25
CA MET A 66 17.56 36.07 12.89
C MET A 66 18.03 34.60 12.84
N PRO A 67 17.46 33.76 11.97
CA PRO A 67 17.93 32.39 11.78
C PRO A 67 19.32 32.37 11.14
N ASP A 68 20.17 31.47 11.62
CA ASP A 68 21.50 31.23 11.07
C ASP A 68 21.50 29.88 10.33
N ASN A 69 22.28 29.79 9.25
CA ASN A 69 22.38 28.57 8.45
C ASN A 69 23.45 27.61 8.99
N LEU A 70 24.26 28.02 9.98
CA LEU A 70 25.17 27.12 10.68
C LEU A 70 24.46 26.45 11.86
N GLN A 71 24.41 25.12 11.88
CA GLN A 71 23.70 24.37 12.93
C GLN A 71 24.34 24.54 14.31
N GLU A 72 25.66 24.69 14.37
CA GLU A 72 26.44 24.85 15.60
C GLU A 72 26.40 26.27 16.17
N SER A 73 25.80 27.22 15.45
CA SER A 73 25.66 28.60 15.92
C SER A 73 24.78 28.66 17.18
N ASP A 74 25.28 29.32 18.22
CA ASP A 74 24.61 29.53 19.52
C ASP A 74 23.15 30.00 19.33
N THR A 75 22.97 30.97 18.43
CA THR A 75 21.65 31.52 18.12
C THR A 75 20.73 30.46 17.52
N GLN A 76 21.24 29.64 16.59
CA GLN A 76 20.44 28.61 15.93
C GLN A 76 20.07 27.46 16.87
N GLN A 77 20.98 27.05 17.74
CA GLN A 77 20.73 26.03 18.75
C GLN A 77 19.66 26.47 19.75
N LEU A 78 19.73 27.71 20.23
CA LEU A 78 18.73 28.30 21.13
C LEU A 78 17.37 28.49 20.44
N ARG A 79 17.36 28.91 19.16
CA ARG A 79 16.11 29.01 18.37
C ARG A 79 15.45 27.65 18.16
N ARG A 80 16.23 26.60 17.87
CA ARG A 80 15.72 25.23 17.75
C ARG A 80 15.10 24.76 19.06
N LEU A 81 15.78 24.98 20.17
CA LEU A 81 15.29 24.66 21.51
C LEU A 81 14.00 25.40 21.84
N CYS A 82 13.90 26.68 21.47
CA CYS A 82 12.66 27.46 21.60
C CYS A 82 11.49 26.83 20.84
N LEU A 83 11.70 26.36 19.61
CA LEU A 83 10.66 25.69 18.81
C LEU A 83 10.28 24.33 19.41
N GLU A 84 11.25 23.59 19.93
CA GLU A 84 11.00 22.32 20.63
C GLU A 84 10.17 22.54 21.91
N ILE A 85 10.50 23.57 22.71
CA ILE A 85 9.71 23.93 23.90
C ILE A 85 8.25 24.21 23.51
N ILE A 86 8.00 24.95 22.42
CA ILE A 86 6.63 25.21 21.91
C ILE A 86 5.94 23.88 21.52
N GLN A 87 6.64 22.98 20.84
CA GLN A 87 6.09 21.69 20.40
C GLN A 87 5.72 20.76 21.58
N LYS A 88 6.45 20.86 22.70
CA LYS A 88 6.23 20.03 23.89
C LYS A 88 5.13 20.57 24.82
N ILE A 89 4.57 21.76 24.57
CA ILE A 89 3.43 22.26 25.35
C ILE A 89 2.21 21.34 25.11
N PRO A 90 1.56 20.82 26.16
CA PRO A 90 0.39 19.95 25.99
C PRO A 90 -0.74 20.63 25.20
N ASN A 91 -1.36 19.90 24.26
CA ASN A 91 -2.50 20.41 23.51
C ASN A 91 -3.72 20.61 24.44
N GLY A 92 -4.18 21.84 24.62
CA GLY A 92 -5.38 22.16 25.40
C GLY A 92 -5.91 23.57 25.15
N ASP A 93 -7.04 23.92 25.78
CA ASP A 93 -7.71 25.21 25.58
C ASP A 93 -6.83 26.42 25.97
N HIS A 94 -5.84 26.21 26.83
CA HIS A 94 -4.88 27.22 27.25
C HIS A 94 -3.95 27.72 26.13
N LEU A 95 -3.73 26.93 25.07
CA LEU A 95 -2.95 27.34 23.88
C LEU A 95 -3.78 28.18 22.90
N ARG A 96 -5.11 28.05 22.92
CA ARG A 96 -6.02 28.70 21.97
C ARG A 96 -5.89 30.23 21.91
N PRO A 97 -5.70 30.97 23.01
CA PRO A 97 -5.48 32.41 22.98
C PRO A 97 -4.18 32.81 22.25
N PHE A 98 -3.17 31.94 22.31
CA PHE A 98 -1.85 32.18 21.73
C PHE A 98 -1.74 31.66 20.30
N ALA A 99 -2.61 30.75 19.87
CA ALA A 99 -2.56 30.11 18.56
C ALA A 99 -2.40 31.11 17.41
N ARG A 100 -3.18 32.21 17.43
CA ARG A 100 -3.05 33.25 16.40
C ARG A 100 -1.67 33.94 16.43
N SER A 101 -1.16 34.26 17.61
CA SER A 101 0.13 34.95 17.75
C SER A 101 1.31 34.04 17.42
N LEU A 102 1.22 32.76 17.79
CA LEU A 102 2.18 31.71 17.41
C LEU A 102 2.16 31.48 15.90
N LEU A 103 0.98 31.39 15.29
CA LEU A 103 0.87 31.30 13.83
C LEU A 103 1.44 32.57 13.18
N GLU A 104 1.07 33.77 13.63
CA GLU A 104 1.64 35.02 13.13
C GLU A 104 3.16 35.12 13.37
N MET A 105 3.73 34.42 14.35
CA MET A 105 5.16 34.38 14.64
C MET A 105 5.90 33.37 13.76
N LEU A 106 5.39 32.13 13.69
CA LEU A 106 5.94 31.05 12.86
C LEU A 106 5.77 31.38 11.37
N PHE A 107 4.63 31.97 11.02
CA PHE A 107 4.31 32.51 9.70
C PHE A 107 4.58 34.02 9.60
N LYS A 108 5.34 34.66 10.51
CA LYS A 108 5.66 36.12 10.41
C LYS A 108 6.41 36.48 9.13
N LEU A 109 6.96 35.47 8.48
CA LEU A 109 7.62 35.51 7.18
C LEU A 109 6.64 35.40 6.00
N VAL A 110 5.36 35.14 6.26
CA VAL A 110 4.47 34.58 5.25
C VAL A 110 3.00 34.99 5.50
N GLU A 111 2.59 36.16 5.00
CA GLU A 111 1.18 36.38 4.64
C GLU A 111 0.70 35.19 3.78
N VAL A 112 -0.54 34.72 3.90
CA VAL A 112 -1.03 33.56 3.11
C VAL A 112 -0.67 33.68 1.62
N SER A 113 -0.77 34.89 1.05
CA SER A 113 -0.29 35.18 -0.31
C SER A 113 1.20 34.90 -0.49
N ARG A 114 2.06 35.43 0.39
CA ARG A 114 3.51 35.18 0.37
C ARG A 114 3.86 33.70 0.52
N PHE A 115 3.01 32.90 1.20
CA PHE A 115 3.23 31.46 1.34
C PHE A 115 3.07 30.79 0.00
N LEU A 116 1.96 31.12 -0.65
CA LEU A 116 1.58 30.57 -1.93
C LEU A 116 2.57 31.02 -3.01
N ASP A 117 3.04 32.26 -2.94
CA ASP A 117 4.13 32.77 -3.77
C ASP A 117 5.44 32.00 -3.52
N PHE A 118 5.81 31.76 -2.26
CA PHE A 118 6.96 30.94 -1.90
C PHE A 118 6.84 29.51 -2.44
N VAL A 119 5.68 28.87 -2.27
CA VAL A 119 5.44 27.51 -2.79
C VAL A 119 5.53 27.48 -4.32
N LYS A 120 4.97 28.49 -4.99
CA LYS A 120 5.06 28.64 -6.45
C LYS A 120 6.51 28.83 -6.90
N GLU A 121 7.27 29.67 -6.20
CA GLU A 121 8.70 29.88 -6.45
C GLU A 121 9.46 28.57 -6.31
N VAL A 122 9.30 27.85 -5.19
CA VAL A 122 9.95 26.56 -4.95
C VAL A 122 9.67 25.56 -6.08
N TYR A 123 8.40 25.31 -6.42
CA TYR A 123 8.09 24.34 -7.48
C TYR A 123 8.52 24.80 -8.87
N SER A 124 8.47 26.11 -9.15
CA SER A 124 8.90 26.65 -10.44
C SER A 124 10.41 26.70 -10.62
N ASP A 125 11.20 26.86 -9.56
CA ASP A 125 12.66 26.86 -9.61
C ASP A 125 13.24 25.45 -9.78
N LEU A 126 12.56 24.43 -9.25
CA LEU A 126 13.05 23.05 -9.28
C LEU A 126 13.30 22.53 -10.69
N ARG A 127 12.46 22.90 -11.67
CA ARG A 127 12.68 22.50 -13.07
C ARG A 127 14.02 22.98 -13.63
N PHE A 128 14.49 24.16 -13.20
CA PHE A 128 15.72 24.76 -13.69
C PHE A 128 16.94 24.28 -12.91
N ARG A 129 16.74 23.96 -11.63
CA ARG A 129 17.81 23.53 -10.71
C ARG A 129 17.94 22.01 -10.57
N ALA A 130 17.03 21.22 -11.15
CA ALA A 130 17.04 19.75 -11.06
C ALA A 130 18.41 19.14 -11.37
N ASN A 131 19.10 19.64 -12.41
CA ASN A 131 20.43 19.14 -12.77
C ASN A 131 21.48 19.41 -11.68
N LYS A 132 21.41 20.57 -11.01
CA LYS A 132 22.32 20.97 -9.93
C LYS A 132 22.07 20.23 -8.63
N ILE A 133 20.84 19.77 -8.38
CA ILE A 133 20.49 18.96 -7.19
C ILE A 133 21.29 17.65 -7.19
N PHE A 134 21.48 17.06 -8.36
CA PHE A 134 22.13 15.76 -8.53
C PHE A 134 23.59 15.86 -8.97
N GLU A 135 24.16 17.07 -9.01
CA GLU A 135 25.58 17.23 -9.28
C GLU A 135 26.40 16.59 -8.15
N PRO A 136 27.35 15.68 -8.48
CA PRO A 136 28.18 15.02 -7.48
C PRO A 136 29.01 16.05 -6.72
N ARG A 137 28.93 16.04 -5.39
CA ARG A 137 29.68 16.97 -4.55
C ARG A 137 30.91 16.30 -3.96
N LEU A 138 32.00 17.06 -3.92
CA LEU A 138 33.19 16.70 -3.17
C LEU A 138 32.95 17.02 -1.69
N LYS A 139 33.57 16.24 -0.80
CA LYS A 139 33.55 16.52 0.63
C LYS A 139 34.27 17.85 0.88
N LEU A 140 33.64 18.74 1.62
CA LEU A 140 34.20 20.05 1.98
C LEU A 140 35.15 19.86 3.15
N GLU A 141 36.45 19.93 2.87
CA GLU A 141 37.53 19.91 3.86
C GLU A 141 38.28 21.23 3.79
N VAL A 142 38.24 22.00 4.88
CA VAL A 142 38.82 23.35 4.95
C VAL A 142 39.67 23.52 6.21
N PRO A 143 40.69 24.41 6.22
CA PRO A 143 41.49 24.67 7.43
C PRO A 143 40.68 25.32 8.56
N ALA A 144 39.85 26.32 8.24
CA ALA A 144 38.96 26.97 9.19
C ALA A 144 37.56 27.21 8.58
N ILE A 145 36.52 27.29 9.42
CA ILE A 145 35.14 27.57 8.97
C ILE A 145 35.01 28.95 8.31
N SER A 146 35.86 29.91 8.67
CA SER A 146 35.90 31.25 8.07
C SER A 146 36.38 31.27 6.61
N ASP A 147 37.03 30.19 6.14
CA ASP A 147 37.51 30.08 4.76
C ASP A 147 36.41 29.59 3.81
N VAL A 148 35.23 29.23 4.33
CA VAL A 148 34.07 28.80 3.56
C VAL A 148 33.22 30.00 3.18
N ASP A 149 32.87 30.11 1.89
CA ASP A 149 31.80 31.01 1.45
C ASP A 149 30.43 30.42 1.85
N LEU A 150 29.98 30.74 3.06
CA LEU A 150 28.71 30.25 3.60
C LEU A 150 27.52 30.64 2.72
N GLU A 151 27.52 31.83 2.11
CA GLU A 151 26.38 32.29 1.30
C GLU A 151 26.25 31.47 0.01
N ALA A 152 27.38 31.20 -0.65
CA ALA A 152 27.41 30.37 -1.84
C ALA A 152 27.04 28.90 -1.54
N GLU A 153 27.55 28.33 -0.44
CA GLU A 153 27.29 26.93 -0.11
C GLU A 153 25.84 26.72 0.35
N VAL A 154 25.25 27.66 1.09
CA VAL A 154 23.82 27.61 1.47
C VAL A 154 22.89 27.67 0.27
N LEU A 155 23.22 28.47 -0.75
CA LEU A 155 22.43 28.57 -1.99
C LEU A 155 22.48 27.28 -2.82
N ASN A 156 23.57 26.54 -2.69
CA ASN A 156 23.74 25.26 -3.36
C ASN A 156 23.24 24.10 -2.48
N ALA A 157 23.21 24.18 -1.16
CA ALA A 157 22.82 23.06 -0.30
C ALA A 157 21.32 22.69 -0.46
N TYR A 158 21.04 21.39 -0.59
CA TYR A 158 19.69 20.82 -0.63
C TYR A 158 19.39 19.90 0.56
N THR A 159 20.44 19.40 1.20
CA THR A 159 20.46 18.62 2.44
C THR A 159 21.52 19.21 3.38
N VAL A 160 21.56 18.72 4.63
CA VAL A 160 22.55 19.17 5.61
C VAL A 160 23.96 18.82 5.10
N THR A 161 24.77 19.84 4.84
CA THR A 161 26.10 19.68 4.25
C THR A 161 27.14 19.72 5.36
N SER A 162 27.91 18.63 5.51
CA SER A 162 28.96 18.54 6.53
C SER A 162 30.26 19.16 6.02
N VAL A 163 30.84 20.04 6.84
CA VAL A 163 32.14 20.67 6.61
C VAL A 163 33.12 20.13 7.65
N TYR A 164 34.24 19.61 7.18
CA TYR A 164 35.30 19.08 8.03
C TYR A 164 36.43 20.10 8.13
N THR A 165 36.80 20.46 9.36
CA THR A 165 37.95 21.35 9.60
C THR A 165 39.23 20.55 9.82
N GLN A 166 40.34 21.01 9.24
CA GLN A 166 41.67 20.43 9.43
C GLN A 166 42.41 21.21 10.53
N GLU A 167 42.71 20.58 11.67
CA GLU A 167 43.58 21.19 12.66
C GLU A 167 45.06 21.11 12.23
N LEU A 168 45.76 22.25 12.31
CA LEU A 168 47.22 22.33 12.19
C LEU A 168 47.87 21.71 13.43
N LYS A 169 48.63 20.62 13.27
CA LYS A 169 49.61 20.23 14.29
C LYS A 169 50.74 21.27 14.34
N THR A 170 51.33 21.44 15.53
CA THR A 170 52.48 22.32 15.82
C THR A 170 53.74 22.08 14.97
N ASP A 171 53.77 21.08 14.08
CA ASP A 171 54.88 20.76 13.16
C ASP A 171 54.55 21.04 11.67
N GLY A 172 53.50 21.81 11.34
CA GLY A 172 53.29 22.34 9.98
C GLY A 172 52.88 21.33 8.91
N THR A 173 52.42 20.13 9.30
CA THR A 173 51.88 19.11 8.38
C THR A 173 50.36 19.05 8.50
N PHE A 174 49.64 19.18 7.38
CA PHE A 174 48.17 19.05 7.31
C PHE A 174 47.76 17.57 7.37
N MET A 175 46.82 17.20 8.24
CA MET A 175 46.25 15.86 8.30
C MET A 175 44.81 15.88 7.77
N VAL A 176 44.56 15.18 6.66
CA VAL A 176 43.20 14.78 6.25
C VAL A 176 42.91 13.46 6.93
N VAL A 177 42.08 13.45 7.98
CA VAL A 177 41.77 12.24 8.75
C VAL A 177 40.33 11.80 8.45
N SER A 178 40.19 10.71 7.70
CA SER A 178 38.93 9.97 7.57
C SER A 178 38.87 8.90 8.66
N ILE A 179 37.74 8.78 9.37
CA ILE A 179 37.61 7.87 10.51
C ILE A 179 37.09 6.49 10.09
N GLN A 180 37.82 5.44 10.47
CA GLN A 180 37.23 4.24 11.08
C GLN A 180 37.80 4.05 12.50
N ILE A 181 36.88 4.07 13.47
CA ILE A 181 36.86 3.36 14.76
C ILE A 181 37.96 3.70 15.81
N GLN A 182 37.48 4.42 16.84
CA GLN A 182 37.84 4.36 18.27
C GLN A 182 39.11 5.06 18.79
N LEU A 183 38.87 5.86 19.84
CA LEU A 183 39.74 6.68 20.69
C LEU A 183 40.24 8.03 20.13
N THR A 184 39.57 9.08 20.64
CA THR A 184 40.02 10.47 20.84
C THR A 184 40.66 11.18 19.65
N VAL A 185 39.85 11.87 18.86
CA VAL A 185 40.28 12.77 17.77
C VAL A 185 39.47 14.06 17.90
N VAL A 186 40.14 15.20 18.11
CA VAL A 186 39.52 16.53 18.15
C VAL A 186 39.70 17.15 16.76
N GLY A 187 38.59 17.27 16.04
CA GLY A 187 38.46 18.05 14.82
C GLY A 187 36.98 18.43 14.72
N PHE A 188 36.68 19.70 14.45
CA PHE A 188 35.30 20.19 14.50
C PHE A 188 34.60 19.88 13.16
N GLN A 189 33.50 19.12 13.25
CA GLN A 189 32.55 18.92 12.14
C GLN A 189 31.43 19.97 12.28
N TYR A 190 31.26 20.78 11.24
CA TYR A 190 30.20 21.77 11.16
C TYR A 190 29.13 21.33 10.16
N HIS A 191 27.87 21.74 10.40
CA HIS A 191 26.74 21.39 9.54
C HIS A 191 26.09 22.65 8.98
N ILE A 192 26.19 22.82 7.67
CA ILE A 192 25.51 23.89 6.93
C ILE A 192 24.10 23.43 6.59
N LEU A 193 23.11 24.20 7.05
CA LEU A 193 21.71 24.02 6.79
C LEU A 193 21.34 24.69 5.44
N PRO A 194 20.56 24.01 4.59
CA PRO A 194 20.05 24.61 3.37
C PRO A 194 19.00 25.69 3.68
N LYS A 195 18.92 26.72 2.85
CA LYS A 195 17.83 27.71 2.92
C LYS A 195 16.48 26.99 2.72
N SER A 196 15.43 27.49 3.37
CA SER A 196 14.09 26.88 3.35
C SER A 196 13.55 26.58 1.94
N GLY A 197 13.80 27.47 0.97
CA GLY A 197 13.39 27.27 -0.43
C GLY A 197 14.13 26.15 -1.18
N PHE A 198 15.27 25.68 -0.67
CA PHE A 198 16.06 24.61 -1.29
C PHE A 198 16.08 23.32 -0.46
N SER A 199 15.61 23.36 0.78
CA SER A 199 15.61 22.19 1.66
C SER A 199 14.60 21.13 1.22
N LEU A 200 15.09 19.95 0.84
CA LEU A 200 14.24 18.82 0.45
C LEU A 200 13.34 18.34 1.61
N LYS A 201 13.79 18.50 2.86
CA LYS A 201 12.99 18.17 4.05
C LYS A 201 11.82 19.13 4.24
N VAL A 202 12.02 20.42 3.98
CA VAL A 202 10.92 21.40 3.99
C VAL A 202 9.92 21.09 2.87
N MET A 203 10.42 20.70 1.69
CA MET A 203 9.57 20.32 0.57
C MET A 203 8.68 19.11 0.86
N GLN A 204 9.13 18.15 1.68
CA GLN A 204 8.30 17.03 2.12
C GLN A 204 7.08 17.47 2.95
N GLU A 205 7.19 18.61 3.66
CA GLU A 205 6.13 19.16 4.53
C GLU A 205 5.21 20.16 3.81
N ILE A 206 5.67 20.81 2.72
CA ILE A 206 4.85 21.74 1.91
C ILE A 206 3.47 21.15 1.55
N PRO A 207 3.36 19.91 1.04
CA PRO A 207 2.07 19.24 0.78
C PRO A 207 1.06 19.35 1.93
N ILE A 208 1.49 19.06 3.16
CA ILE A 208 0.62 19.04 4.35
C ILE A 208 0.23 20.48 4.73
N LEU A 209 1.18 21.41 4.65
CA LEU A 209 0.94 22.83 4.92
C LEU A 209 -0.06 23.44 3.94
N VAL A 210 0.03 23.12 2.64
CA VAL A 210 -0.94 23.59 1.64
C VAL A 210 -2.34 23.03 1.92
N VAL A 211 -2.45 21.77 2.34
CA VAL A 211 -3.75 21.19 2.76
C VAL A 211 -4.31 21.92 3.97
N LEU A 212 -3.48 22.18 5.00
CA LEU A 212 -3.89 22.92 6.19
C LEU A 212 -4.38 24.33 5.80
N MET A 213 -3.62 25.04 4.97
CA MET A 213 -4.01 26.36 4.49
C MET A 213 -5.32 26.30 3.69
N TYR A 214 -5.50 25.31 2.81
CA TYR A 214 -6.72 25.12 2.05
C TYR A 214 -7.94 24.85 2.97
N GLN A 215 -7.76 24.10 4.06
CA GLN A 215 -8.80 23.85 5.05
C GLN A 215 -9.19 25.13 5.83
N LEU A 216 -8.22 25.99 6.14
CA LEU A 216 -8.45 27.22 6.89
C LEU A 216 -8.99 28.39 6.04
N PHE A 217 -8.53 28.51 4.78
CA PHE A 217 -8.76 29.70 3.94
C PHE A 217 -9.28 29.35 2.53
N LYS A 218 -10.11 28.31 2.40
CA LYS A 218 -10.58 27.73 1.13
C LYS A 218 -10.87 28.74 -0.01
N GLN A 219 -11.61 29.82 0.27
CA GLN A 219 -12.00 30.80 -0.75
C GLN A 219 -10.82 31.57 -1.36
N HIS A 220 -9.77 31.83 -0.59
CA HIS A 220 -8.62 32.61 -1.04
C HIS A 220 -7.59 31.74 -1.79
N ILE A 221 -7.53 30.44 -1.50
CA ILE A 221 -6.46 29.54 -1.95
C ILE A 221 -6.87 28.68 -3.14
N HIS A 222 -8.18 28.61 -3.43
CA HIS A 222 -8.70 27.71 -4.46
C HIS A 222 -8.10 27.95 -5.85
N GLN A 223 -7.88 29.22 -6.21
CA GLN A 223 -7.27 29.58 -7.49
C GLN A 223 -5.77 29.28 -7.52
N ASP A 224 -5.04 29.57 -6.44
CA ASP A 224 -3.60 29.34 -6.37
C ASP A 224 -3.25 27.84 -6.42
N VAL A 225 -4.07 26.99 -5.79
CA VAL A 225 -3.89 25.52 -5.88
C VAL A 225 -4.09 25.02 -7.30
N SER A 226 -4.97 25.66 -8.10
CA SER A 226 -5.11 25.35 -9.52
C SER A 226 -3.80 25.62 -10.28
N ASP A 227 -3.10 26.72 -9.98
CA ASP A 227 -1.81 27.06 -10.59
C ASP A 227 -0.69 26.09 -10.18
N PHE A 228 -0.80 25.44 -9.02
CA PHE A 228 0.22 24.49 -8.54
C PHE A 228 0.17 23.14 -9.24
N ILE A 229 -1.00 22.70 -9.72
CA ILE A 229 -1.17 21.37 -10.30
C ILE A 229 -0.20 21.11 -11.46
N PRO A 230 -0.07 21.99 -12.48
CA PRO A 230 0.91 21.79 -13.54
C PRO A 230 2.36 21.72 -13.04
N LEU A 231 2.73 22.57 -12.09
CA LEU A 231 4.08 22.59 -11.50
C LEU A 231 4.39 21.28 -10.74
N ILE A 232 3.40 20.74 -10.04
CA ILE A 232 3.49 19.44 -9.36
C ILE A 232 3.67 18.30 -10.37
N MET A 233 2.93 18.34 -11.48
CA MET A 233 3.07 17.33 -12.54
C MET A 233 4.48 17.33 -13.14
N ASP A 234 5.05 18.50 -13.38
CA ASP A 234 6.42 18.63 -13.84
C ASP A 234 7.41 18.10 -12.78
N PHE A 235 7.23 18.49 -11.52
CA PHE A 235 8.08 18.05 -10.40
C PHE A 235 8.10 16.52 -10.21
N ILE A 236 6.94 15.86 -10.27
CA ILE A 236 6.83 14.39 -10.14
C ILE A 236 7.60 13.67 -11.27
N ASN A 237 7.73 14.30 -12.44
CA ASN A 237 8.43 13.70 -13.59
C ASN A 237 9.93 13.98 -13.62
N LEU A 238 10.45 14.85 -12.74
CA LEU A 238 11.88 15.10 -12.64
C LEU A 238 12.61 13.84 -12.16
N LYS A 239 13.75 13.56 -12.80
CA LYS A 239 14.63 12.46 -12.43
C LYS A 239 16.09 12.83 -12.70
N PRO A 240 17.05 12.26 -11.94
CA PRO A 240 18.46 12.40 -12.25
C PRO A 240 18.80 11.72 -13.58
N THR A 241 19.77 12.28 -14.31
CA THR A 241 20.29 11.67 -15.54
C THR A 241 21.06 10.39 -15.22
N GLU A 242 21.02 9.42 -16.13
CA GLU A 242 21.72 8.13 -15.94
C GLU A 242 23.24 8.28 -15.81
N GLU A 243 23.83 9.34 -16.36
CA GLU A 243 25.24 9.69 -16.18
C GLU A 243 25.56 10.14 -14.75
N GLN A 244 24.66 10.91 -14.13
CA GLN A 244 24.82 11.40 -12.75
C GLN A 244 24.72 10.23 -11.75
N LYS A 245 23.78 9.31 -11.97
CA LYS A 245 23.61 8.12 -11.13
C LYS A 245 24.83 7.18 -11.14
N LYS A 246 25.58 7.14 -12.23
CA LYS A 246 26.78 6.28 -12.37
C LYS A 246 28.02 6.89 -11.73
N ASN A 247 27.97 8.15 -11.33
CA ASN A 247 29.11 8.81 -10.71
C ASN A 247 29.35 8.25 -9.31
N ALA A 248 30.60 7.93 -8.98
CA ALA A 248 30.99 7.42 -7.66
C ALA A 248 30.67 8.41 -6.51
N ASN A 249 30.59 9.71 -6.81
CA ASN A 249 30.26 10.76 -5.85
C ASN A 249 28.76 11.12 -5.83
N PHE A 250 27.88 10.25 -6.35
CA PHE A 250 26.44 10.47 -6.30
C PHE A 250 25.93 10.43 -4.86
N CYS A 251 25.39 11.54 -4.37
CA CYS A 251 24.83 11.63 -3.02
C CYS A 251 23.47 10.92 -2.94
N GLN A 252 23.50 9.63 -2.59
CA GLN A 252 22.29 8.82 -2.48
C GLN A 252 21.26 9.38 -1.47
N GLU A 253 21.72 10.04 -0.41
CA GLU A 253 20.84 10.69 0.59
C GLU A 253 19.99 11.81 -0.03
N VAL A 254 20.59 12.68 -0.85
CA VAL A 254 19.88 13.74 -1.59
C VAL A 254 18.81 13.13 -2.50
N PHE A 255 19.14 12.04 -3.18
CA PHE A 255 18.20 11.34 -4.04
C PHE A 255 17.02 10.72 -3.25
N ILE A 256 17.29 10.12 -2.10
CA ILE A 256 16.25 9.57 -1.22
C ILE A 256 15.33 10.68 -0.72
N ASP A 257 15.88 11.79 -0.22
CA ASP A 257 15.09 12.93 0.29
C ASP A 257 14.28 13.60 -0.82
N PHE A 258 14.83 13.67 -2.04
CA PHE A 258 14.13 14.19 -3.22
C PHE A 258 12.96 13.30 -3.62
N MET A 259 13.17 11.98 -3.70
CA MET A 259 12.11 11.00 -3.99
C MET A 259 11.03 11.03 -2.91
N ALA A 260 11.41 11.16 -1.63
CA ALA A 260 10.46 11.28 -0.53
C ALA A 260 9.59 12.54 -0.67
N ALA A 261 10.18 13.68 -1.09
CA ALA A 261 9.41 14.89 -1.40
C ALA A 261 8.43 14.65 -2.56
N GLN A 262 8.86 14.00 -3.65
CA GLN A 262 7.97 13.67 -4.77
C GLN A 262 6.79 12.78 -4.35
N VAL A 263 7.04 11.75 -3.52
CA VAL A 263 5.98 10.87 -3.02
C VAL A 263 5.00 11.62 -2.10
N LYS A 264 5.49 12.52 -1.24
CA LYS A 264 4.62 13.38 -0.40
C LYS A 264 3.79 14.36 -1.25
N THR A 265 4.38 14.94 -2.29
CA THR A 265 3.64 15.79 -3.24
C THR A 265 2.60 14.98 -4.03
N LEU A 266 2.89 13.73 -4.40
CA LEU A 266 1.92 12.82 -5.00
C LEU A 266 0.73 12.53 -4.06
N SER A 267 0.98 12.37 -2.75
CA SER A 267 -0.08 12.24 -1.74
C SER A 267 -0.97 13.47 -1.65
N PHE A 268 -0.41 14.68 -1.78
CA PHE A 268 -1.20 15.91 -1.89
C PHE A 268 -2.04 15.94 -3.17
N LEU A 269 -1.45 15.55 -4.31
CA LEU A 269 -2.20 15.45 -5.55
C LEU A 269 -3.39 14.49 -5.41
N ALA A 270 -3.20 13.36 -4.72
CA ALA A 270 -4.25 12.39 -4.44
C ALA A 270 -5.40 12.97 -3.58
N TYR A 271 -5.11 13.92 -2.70
CA TYR A 271 -6.13 14.64 -1.91
C TYR A 271 -6.96 15.60 -2.78
N VAL A 272 -6.30 16.38 -3.64
CA VAL A 272 -6.97 17.42 -4.45
C VAL A 272 -7.64 16.87 -5.72
N ILE A 273 -7.36 15.62 -6.10
CA ILE A 273 -7.79 15.03 -7.38
C ILE A 273 -9.30 15.07 -7.61
N LYS A 274 -10.10 14.92 -6.56
CA LYS A 274 -11.57 14.97 -6.63
C LYS A 274 -12.11 16.39 -6.79
N ILE A 275 -11.32 17.40 -6.40
CA ILE A 275 -11.70 18.81 -6.41
C ILE A 275 -11.40 19.42 -7.79
N TYR A 276 -10.24 19.10 -8.38
CA TYR A 276 -9.77 19.67 -9.64
C TYR A 276 -9.70 18.63 -10.76
N GLN A 277 -10.82 17.92 -10.99
CA GLN A 277 -10.87 16.76 -11.89
C GLN A 277 -10.44 17.11 -13.32
N ASP A 278 -11.04 18.16 -13.90
CA ASP A 278 -10.78 18.58 -15.30
C ASP A 278 -9.31 18.92 -15.55
N LEU A 279 -8.68 19.63 -14.59
CA LEU A 279 -7.28 20.05 -14.73
C LEU A 279 -6.31 18.87 -14.57
N VAL A 280 -6.59 17.94 -13.66
CA VAL A 280 -5.77 16.73 -13.52
C VAL A 280 -5.95 15.82 -14.73
N GLU A 281 -7.15 15.74 -15.32
CA GLU A 281 -7.39 14.96 -16.53
C GLU A 281 -6.54 15.48 -17.71
N LEU A 282 -6.41 16.80 -17.86
CA LEU A 282 -5.56 17.44 -18.88
C LEU A 282 -4.10 16.97 -18.80
N HIS A 283 -3.57 16.79 -17.58
CA HIS A 283 -2.19 16.36 -17.34
C HIS A 283 -2.06 14.85 -17.01
N SER A 284 -3.11 14.06 -17.22
CA SER A 284 -3.18 12.65 -16.80
C SER A 284 -2.07 11.76 -17.37
N VAL A 285 -1.62 12.00 -18.60
CA VAL A 285 -0.50 11.25 -19.21
C VAL A 285 0.81 11.51 -18.47
N SER A 286 1.07 12.77 -18.12
CA SER A 286 2.24 13.17 -17.34
C SER A 286 2.20 12.57 -15.94
N LEU A 287 1.02 12.52 -15.31
CA LEU A 287 0.82 11.87 -14.02
C LEU A 287 1.16 10.37 -14.05
N VAL A 288 0.65 9.64 -15.04
CA VAL A 288 0.92 8.20 -15.18
C VAL A 288 2.42 7.94 -15.39
N GLN A 289 3.07 8.72 -16.26
CA GLN A 289 4.51 8.63 -16.48
C GLN A 289 5.30 8.92 -15.20
N GLY A 290 4.90 9.95 -14.45
CA GLY A 290 5.49 10.34 -13.18
C GLY A 290 5.38 9.24 -12.13
N MET A 291 4.19 8.64 -11.98
CA MET A 291 3.97 7.50 -11.08
C MET A 291 4.83 6.28 -11.45
N MET A 292 4.98 5.98 -12.74
CA MET A 292 5.86 4.91 -13.20
C MET A 292 7.34 5.22 -12.92
N ASN A 293 7.77 6.46 -13.17
CA ASN A 293 9.14 6.90 -12.89
C ASN A 293 9.46 6.74 -11.40
N LEU A 294 8.53 7.12 -10.51
CA LEU A 294 8.70 6.97 -9.06
C LEU A 294 8.80 5.50 -8.67
N LEU A 295 7.96 4.63 -9.24
CA LEU A 295 7.93 3.20 -8.91
C LEU A 295 9.20 2.48 -9.34
N VAL A 296 9.68 2.75 -10.56
CA VAL A 296 10.89 2.15 -11.14
C VAL A 296 12.17 2.64 -10.43
N ASN A 297 12.24 3.93 -10.10
CA ASN A 297 13.45 4.52 -9.49
C ASN A 297 13.46 4.46 -7.95
N CYS A 298 12.40 3.95 -7.31
CA CYS A 298 12.31 3.89 -5.85
C CYS A 298 13.39 2.96 -5.26
N PRO A 299 14.33 3.51 -4.44
CA PRO A 299 15.40 2.73 -3.80
C PRO A 299 14.86 1.56 -2.96
N PRO A 300 15.48 0.37 -3.05
CA PRO A 300 15.07 -0.80 -2.28
C PRO A 300 15.43 -0.71 -0.79
N SER A 301 16.19 0.31 -0.37
CA SER A 301 16.58 0.52 1.03
C SER A 301 15.48 1.18 1.88
N VAL A 302 14.52 1.88 1.28
CA VAL A 302 13.53 2.71 2.00
C VAL A 302 12.11 2.16 1.85
N THR A 303 11.75 1.20 2.72
CA THR A 303 10.44 0.52 2.70
C THR A 303 9.26 1.48 2.84
N ASN A 304 9.37 2.50 3.70
CA ASN A 304 8.25 3.39 4.01
C ASN A 304 7.83 4.25 2.81
N MET A 305 8.77 4.63 1.94
CA MET A 305 8.48 5.48 0.78
C MET A 305 7.58 4.77 -0.23
N ARG A 306 7.84 3.48 -0.52
CA ARG A 306 7.00 2.68 -1.42
C ARG A 306 5.61 2.42 -0.81
N LYS A 307 5.52 2.29 0.52
CA LYS A 307 4.23 2.23 1.24
C LYS A 307 3.39 3.49 1.00
N GLU A 308 3.97 4.66 1.27
CA GLU A 308 3.32 5.96 1.08
C GLU A 308 2.90 6.16 -0.39
N PHE A 309 3.74 5.75 -1.34
CA PHE A 309 3.39 5.75 -2.76
C PHE A 309 2.12 4.94 -3.03
N PHE A 310 2.00 3.71 -2.53
CA PHE A 310 0.81 2.89 -2.76
C PHE A 310 -0.45 3.44 -2.10
N ILE A 311 -0.32 4.11 -0.95
CA ILE A 311 -1.43 4.82 -0.31
C ILE A 311 -1.93 5.95 -1.24
N ALA A 312 -1.02 6.78 -1.76
CA ALA A 312 -1.37 7.83 -2.72
C ALA A 312 -1.95 7.25 -4.03
N ALA A 313 -1.31 6.22 -4.58
CA ALA A 313 -1.73 5.57 -5.82
C ALA A 313 -3.14 5.01 -5.70
N ARG A 314 -3.52 4.38 -4.58
CA ARG A 314 -4.87 3.87 -4.36
C ARG A 314 -5.93 4.98 -4.46
N HIS A 315 -5.65 6.15 -3.89
CA HIS A 315 -6.55 7.30 -3.97
C HIS A 315 -6.62 7.90 -5.38
N ILE A 316 -5.49 8.00 -6.08
CA ILE A 316 -5.45 8.46 -7.48
C ILE A 316 -6.24 7.51 -8.39
N LEU A 317 -5.99 6.20 -8.28
CA LEU A 317 -6.68 5.16 -9.05
C LEU A 317 -8.16 5.04 -8.71
N SER A 318 -8.60 5.64 -7.60
CA SER A 318 -10.03 5.75 -7.29
C SER A 318 -10.75 6.73 -8.21
N ALA A 319 -10.06 7.69 -8.83
CA ALA A 319 -10.66 8.62 -9.80
C ALA A 319 -10.88 7.93 -11.16
N GLN A 320 -12.13 7.91 -11.64
CA GLN A 320 -12.53 7.09 -12.80
C GLN A 320 -11.86 7.53 -14.11
N GLU A 321 -11.71 8.84 -14.34
CA GLU A 321 -11.22 9.39 -15.62
C GLU A 321 -9.74 9.09 -15.90
N ILE A 322 -8.96 8.82 -14.86
CA ILE A 322 -7.52 8.57 -14.99
C ILE A 322 -7.23 7.09 -15.26
N ARG A 323 -8.08 6.17 -14.78
CA ARG A 323 -7.87 4.70 -14.88
C ARG A 323 -7.57 4.23 -16.31
N PRO A 324 -8.27 4.68 -17.38
CA PRO A 324 -8.01 4.22 -18.74
C PRO A 324 -6.59 4.55 -19.23
N LYS A 325 -5.97 5.63 -18.73
CA LYS A 325 -4.61 6.04 -19.13
C LYS A 325 -3.54 5.04 -18.65
N PHE A 326 -3.80 4.31 -17.57
CA PHE A 326 -2.90 3.26 -17.07
C PHE A 326 -2.82 2.03 -17.97
N LEU A 327 -3.67 1.90 -18.99
CA LEU A 327 -3.66 0.75 -19.90
C LEU A 327 -2.32 0.56 -20.63
N GLN A 328 -1.62 1.67 -20.92
CA GLN A 328 -0.33 1.65 -21.63
C GLN A 328 0.80 1.08 -20.76
N VAL A 329 0.77 1.38 -19.46
CA VAL A 329 1.82 1.00 -18.49
C VAL A 329 1.47 -0.26 -17.69
N LEU A 330 0.27 -0.83 -17.90
CA LEU A 330 -0.22 -1.97 -17.13
C LEU A 330 0.70 -3.20 -17.21
N ASP A 331 1.33 -3.42 -18.36
CA ASP A 331 2.25 -4.54 -18.56
C ASP A 331 3.50 -4.44 -17.67
N GLU A 332 3.97 -3.22 -17.41
CA GLU A 332 5.06 -2.94 -16.48
C GLU A 332 4.60 -3.06 -15.02
N LEU A 333 3.39 -2.58 -14.70
CA LEU A 333 2.80 -2.71 -13.36
C LEU A 333 2.53 -4.16 -12.95
N MET A 334 2.29 -5.06 -13.91
CA MET A 334 2.14 -6.49 -13.66
C MET A 334 3.48 -7.21 -13.43
N ASN A 335 4.62 -6.54 -13.59
CA ASN A 335 5.93 -7.09 -13.24
C ASN A 335 6.18 -6.92 -11.73
N GLU A 336 6.31 -8.04 -11.00
CA GLU A 336 6.55 -8.06 -9.56
C GLU A 336 7.83 -7.31 -9.15
N GLU A 337 8.88 -7.37 -9.98
CA GLU A 337 10.16 -6.70 -9.71
C GLU A 337 10.02 -5.18 -9.75
N ILE A 338 9.19 -4.65 -10.66
CA ILE A 338 8.93 -3.21 -10.76
C ILE A 338 7.95 -2.79 -9.67
N LEU A 339 6.86 -3.53 -9.51
CA LEU A 339 5.77 -3.20 -8.59
C LEU A 339 6.22 -3.17 -7.13
N ILE A 340 6.94 -4.19 -6.68
CA ILE A 340 7.32 -4.34 -5.26
C ILE A 340 8.80 -4.00 -5.04
N GLY A 341 9.66 -4.21 -6.04
CA GLY A 341 11.09 -4.02 -5.92
C GLY A 341 11.81 -5.28 -5.40
N GLN A 342 13.14 -5.22 -5.40
CA GLN A 342 14.02 -6.34 -5.03
C GLN A 342 14.29 -6.45 -3.52
N GLY A 343 13.78 -5.54 -2.70
CA GLY A 343 14.03 -5.51 -1.25
C GLY A 343 13.26 -6.62 -0.51
N TYR A 344 13.95 -7.49 0.23
CA TYR A 344 13.34 -8.63 0.92
C TYR A 344 12.28 -8.21 1.96
N THR A 345 12.62 -7.28 2.86
CA THR A 345 11.72 -6.76 3.89
C THR A 345 10.52 -6.01 3.30
N ILE A 346 10.75 -5.29 2.19
CA ILE A 346 9.71 -4.59 1.44
C ILE A 346 8.71 -5.59 0.86
N ARG A 347 9.22 -6.68 0.30
CA ARG A 347 8.42 -7.69 -0.38
C ARG A 347 7.43 -8.35 0.55
N ASP A 348 7.80 -8.64 1.79
CA ASP A 348 6.88 -9.31 2.70
C ASP A 348 5.76 -8.38 3.18
N ALA A 349 6.10 -7.14 3.54
CA ALA A 349 5.14 -6.17 4.08
C ALA A 349 4.21 -5.54 3.02
N LEU A 350 4.71 -5.27 1.79
CA LEU A 350 3.96 -4.49 0.79
C LEU A 350 3.17 -5.33 -0.20
N ARG A 351 3.47 -6.62 -0.37
CA ARG A 351 2.75 -7.51 -1.32
C ARG A 351 1.23 -7.42 -1.21
N PRO A 352 0.61 -7.49 -0.01
CA PRO A 352 -0.85 -7.38 0.10
C PRO A 352 -1.41 -6.06 -0.41
N LEU A 353 -0.76 -4.93 -0.06
CA LEU A 353 -1.20 -3.60 -0.48
C LEU A 353 -1.05 -3.45 -2.00
N ALA A 354 0.13 -3.76 -2.55
CA ALA A 354 0.44 -3.63 -3.97
C ALA A 354 -0.50 -4.48 -4.84
N TYR A 355 -0.68 -5.76 -4.50
CA TYR A 355 -1.58 -6.65 -5.24
C TYR A 355 -3.04 -6.24 -5.14
N SER A 356 -3.49 -5.73 -3.98
CA SER A 356 -4.86 -5.21 -3.85
C SER A 356 -5.10 -3.99 -4.74
N THR A 357 -4.15 -3.04 -4.78
CA THR A 357 -4.25 -1.84 -5.61
C THR A 357 -4.20 -2.16 -7.11
N LEU A 358 -3.32 -3.08 -7.52
CA LEU A 358 -3.25 -3.52 -8.92
C LEU A 358 -4.51 -4.30 -9.34
N ALA A 359 -5.06 -5.11 -8.44
CA ALA A 359 -6.29 -5.85 -8.69
C ALA A 359 -7.50 -4.94 -8.85
N ASP A 360 -7.62 -3.93 -7.99
CA ASP A 360 -8.65 -2.90 -8.11
C ASP A 360 -8.55 -2.19 -9.46
N LEU A 361 -7.34 -1.76 -9.88
CA LEU A 361 -7.14 -1.16 -11.19
C LEU A 361 -7.58 -2.11 -12.31
N THR A 362 -7.04 -3.34 -12.31
CA THR A 362 -7.32 -4.38 -13.33
C THR A 362 -8.82 -4.67 -13.43
N HIS A 363 -9.52 -4.74 -12.28
CA HIS A 363 -10.95 -4.96 -12.23
C HIS A 363 -11.73 -3.82 -12.90
N HIS A 364 -11.37 -2.57 -12.63
CA HIS A 364 -12.07 -1.41 -13.18
C HIS A 364 -11.84 -1.23 -14.69
N ILE A 365 -10.65 -1.55 -15.19
CA ILE A 365 -10.33 -1.44 -16.63
C ILE A 365 -10.61 -2.72 -17.41
N ARG A 366 -11.16 -3.77 -16.78
CA ARG A 366 -11.32 -5.12 -17.38
C ARG A 366 -11.95 -5.13 -18.78
N SER A 367 -12.92 -4.25 -19.01
CA SER A 367 -13.64 -4.17 -20.29
C SER A 367 -12.73 -3.74 -21.45
N SER A 368 -11.69 -2.94 -21.20
CA SER A 368 -10.77 -2.43 -22.22
C SER A 368 -9.46 -3.24 -22.36
N LEU A 369 -9.20 -4.23 -21.51
CA LEU A 369 -7.94 -5.00 -21.49
C LEU A 369 -7.79 -5.94 -22.68
N SER A 370 -6.81 -5.84 -23.58
CA SER A 370 -6.62 -6.85 -24.66
C SER A 370 -6.49 -8.30 -24.16
N LEU A 371 -6.72 -9.31 -25.03
CA LEU A 371 -6.53 -10.74 -24.65
C LEU A 371 -5.12 -11.03 -24.14
N SER A 372 -4.10 -10.37 -24.70
CA SER A 372 -2.71 -10.48 -24.24
C SER A 372 -2.52 -9.98 -22.80
N LYS A 373 -3.14 -8.84 -22.46
CA LYS A 373 -3.11 -8.28 -21.10
C LYS A 373 -3.91 -9.13 -20.11
N ILE A 374 -5.03 -9.70 -20.54
CA ILE A 374 -5.81 -10.65 -19.74
C ILE A 374 -4.99 -11.92 -19.46
N ALA A 375 -4.28 -12.47 -20.45
CA ALA A 375 -3.41 -13.63 -20.26
C ALA A 375 -2.33 -13.39 -19.21
N ARG A 376 -1.68 -12.22 -19.26
CA ARG A 376 -0.68 -11.81 -18.27
C ARG A 376 -1.29 -11.62 -16.88
N ALA A 377 -2.49 -11.03 -16.80
CA ALA A 377 -3.21 -10.90 -15.54
C ALA A 377 -3.52 -12.27 -14.93
N ILE A 378 -4.01 -13.23 -15.73
CA ILE A 378 -4.30 -14.59 -15.27
C ILE A 378 -3.04 -15.27 -14.74
N ASP A 379 -1.90 -15.08 -15.38
CA ASP A 379 -0.62 -15.64 -14.90
C ASP A 379 -0.19 -15.04 -13.54
N VAL A 380 -0.21 -13.71 -13.40
CA VAL A 380 0.18 -13.02 -12.15
C VAL A 380 -0.77 -13.37 -11.02
N TYR A 381 -2.08 -13.21 -11.21
CA TYR A 381 -3.07 -13.52 -10.16
C TYR A 381 -3.19 -15.03 -9.91
N GLY A 382 -2.87 -15.86 -10.90
CA GLY A 382 -2.79 -17.31 -10.76
C GLY A 382 -1.65 -17.70 -9.81
N ARG A 383 -0.46 -17.10 -9.98
CA ARG A 383 0.66 -17.25 -9.04
C ARG A 383 0.28 -16.76 -7.64
N ASN A 384 -0.33 -15.58 -7.52
CA ASN A 384 -0.77 -15.02 -6.24
C ASN A 384 -1.84 -15.89 -5.53
N MET A 385 -2.72 -16.55 -6.28
CA MET A 385 -3.73 -17.45 -5.72
C MET A 385 -3.11 -18.70 -5.07
N HIS A 386 -1.98 -19.17 -5.59
CA HIS A 386 -1.27 -20.37 -5.14
C HIS A 386 -0.13 -20.07 -4.16
N ASP A 387 0.25 -18.81 -3.98
CA ASP A 387 1.30 -18.42 -3.04
C ASP A 387 0.84 -18.51 -1.58
N HIS A 388 1.39 -19.48 -0.85
CA HIS A 388 1.12 -19.72 0.57
C HIS A 388 1.68 -18.64 1.50
N THR A 389 2.65 -17.84 1.04
CA THR A 389 3.23 -16.75 1.82
C THR A 389 2.37 -15.49 1.82
N LEU A 390 1.37 -15.42 0.94
CA LEU A 390 0.39 -14.33 0.93
C LEU A 390 -0.78 -14.59 1.88
N PRO A 391 -1.36 -13.53 2.48
CA PRO A 391 -2.58 -13.65 3.26
C PRO A 391 -3.73 -14.27 2.44
N PHE A 392 -4.55 -15.09 3.10
CA PHE A 392 -5.65 -15.80 2.45
C PHE A 392 -6.67 -14.86 1.78
N SER A 393 -6.87 -13.66 2.32
CA SER A 393 -7.70 -12.62 1.72
C SER A 393 -7.22 -12.20 0.31
N ILE A 394 -5.91 -12.14 0.10
CA ILE A 394 -5.29 -11.81 -1.20
C ILE A 394 -5.44 -12.97 -2.18
N GLN A 395 -5.33 -14.22 -1.70
CA GLN A 395 -5.60 -15.40 -2.53
C GLN A 395 -7.05 -15.42 -3.01
N GLN A 396 -8.02 -15.15 -2.12
CA GLN A 396 -9.44 -15.07 -2.49
C GLN A 396 -9.74 -13.92 -3.45
N MET A 397 -9.13 -12.75 -3.23
CA MET A 397 -9.26 -11.60 -4.11
C MET A 397 -8.75 -11.94 -5.52
N SER A 398 -7.57 -12.58 -5.61
CA SER A 398 -6.96 -12.99 -6.87
C SER A 398 -7.86 -13.97 -7.64
N LEU A 399 -8.44 -14.97 -6.95
CA LEU A 399 -9.42 -15.88 -7.55
C LEU A 399 -10.64 -15.11 -8.09
N ARG A 400 -11.24 -14.23 -7.28
CA ARG A 400 -12.41 -13.44 -7.72
C ARG A 400 -12.09 -12.59 -8.95
N LEU A 401 -10.90 -12.00 -9.02
CA LEU A 401 -10.48 -11.21 -10.18
C LEU A 401 -10.36 -12.09 -11.43
N ILE A 402 -9.69 -13.24 -11.33
CA ILE A 402 -9.58 -14.20 -12.44
C ILE A 402 -10.97 -14.58 -12.95
N LEU A 403 -11.91 -14.90 -12.05
CA LEU A 403 -13.29 -15.25 -12.43
C LEU A 403 -14.05 -14.08 -13.09
N ASN A 404 -13.77 -12.84 -12.70
CA ASN A 404 -14.33 -11.67 -13.39
C ASN A 404 -13.74 -11.48 -14.79
N LEU A 405 -12.47 -11.83 -15.00
CA LEU A 405 -11.82 -11.75 -16.32
C LEU A 405 -12.35 -12.82 -17.29
N VAL A 406 -12.78 -13.98 -16.79
CA VAL A 406 -13.43 -15.04 -17.59
C VAL A 406 -14.65 -14.50 -18.34
N GLU A 407 -15.46 -13.69 -17.68
CA GLU A 407 -16.64 -13.07 -18.31
C GLU A 407 -16.23 -12.11 -19.43
N CYS A 408 -15.12 -11.35 -19.25
CA CYS A 408 -14.58 -10.49 -20.31
C CYS A 408 -14.04 -11.29 -21.50
N ILE A 409 -13.41 -12.44 -21.28
CA ILE A 409 -12.96 -13.35 -22.35
C ILE A 409 -14.18 -13.85 -23.13
N ARG A 410 -15.21 -14.32 -22.42
CA ARG A 410 -16.45 -14.85 -23.01
C ARG A 410 -17.15 -13.81 -23.87
N GLN A 411 -17.38 -12.60 -23.34
CA GLN A 411 -18.06 -11.53 -24.07
C GLN A 411 -17.36 -11.23 -25.40
N ARG A 412 -16.03 -11.20 -25.41
CA ARG A 412 -15.27 -10.90 -26.62
C ARG A 412 -15.25 -12.04 -27.64
N ALA A 413 -15.16 -13.28 -27.17
CA ALA A 413 -15.29 -14.44 -28.04
C ALA A 413 -16.65 -14.42 -28.77
N VAL A 414 -17.74 -14.09 -28.07
CA VAL A 414 -19.08 -13.98 -28.65
C VAL A 414 -19.23 -12.77 -29.59
N SER A 415 -18.69 -11.60 -29.22
CA SER A 415 -18.73 -10.39 -30.06
C SER A 415 -18.02 -10.60 -31.40
N ALA A 416 -16.85 -11.25 -31.39
CA ALA A 416 -16.12 -11.59 -32.63
C ALA A 416 -16.95 -12.51 -33.56
N THR A 417 -17.80 -13.37 -32.99
CA THR A 417 -18.64 -14.29 -33.77
C THR A 417 -19.90 -13.59 -34.32
N SER A 418 -20.39 -12.55 -33.64
CA SER A 418 -21.67 -11.88 -33.94
C SER A 418 -21.55 -10.76 -34.97
N ALA A 419 -20.38 -10.12 -35.09
CA ALA A 419 -20.12 -9.06 -36.06
C ALA A 419 -20.18 -9.52 -37.54
N ASN A 420 -20.09 -10.84 -37.79
CA ASN A 420 -20.02 -11.43 -39.13
C ASN A 420 -21.35 -11.92 -39.72
N GLN A 421 -22.50 -11.70 -39.07
CA GLN A 421 -23.80 -12.03 -39.69
C GLN A 421 -24.25 -11.02 -40.78
N GLY A 422 -23.46 -9.97 -41.05
CA GLY A 422 -23.84 -8.88 -41.96
C GLY A 422 -22.83 -8.49 -43.06
N ALA A 423 -21.63 -9.06 -43.13
CA ALA A 423 -20.62 -8.69 -44.14
C ALA A 423 -20.02 -9.93 -44.81
N SER A 424 -20.07 -9.95 -46.15
CA SER A 424 -19.51 -11.01 -46.98
C SER A 424 -18.00 -11.16 -46.73
N ALA A 425 -17.60 -12.30 -46.18
CA ALA A 425 -16.25 -12.62 -45.72
C ALA A 425 -15.21 -12.57 -46.86
N THR A 426 -14.06 -11.96 -46.57
CA THR A 426 -12.81 -12.16 -47.32
C THR A 426 -11.91 -13.10 -46.54
N ASN A 427 -11.27 -14.06 -47.22
CA ASN A 427 -10.53 -15.19 -46.63
C ASN A 427 -9.40 -14.84 -45.63
N ALA A 428 -9.00 -13.57 -45.49
CA ALA A 428 -7.96 -13.12 -44.58
C ALA A 428 -8.48 -12.79 -43.16
N GLU A 429 -9.76 -12.45 -43.02
CA GLU A 429 -10.37 -12.12 -41.71
C GLU A 429 -10.75 -13.38 -40.90
N ASP A 430 -11.05 -14.48 -41.59
CA ASP A 430 -11.38 -15.77 -40.96
C ASP A 430 -10.17 -16.37 -40.21
N GLN A 431 -8.96 -16.31 -40.77
CA GLN A 431 -7.75 -16.84 -40.12
C GLN A 431 -7.40 -16.11 -38.81
N ASN A 432 -7.52 -14.78 -38.78
CA ASN A 432 -7.24 -13.99 -37.57
C ASN A 432 -8.31 -14.21 -36.48
N ASN A 433 -9.57 -14.45 -36.87
CA ASN A 433 -10.66 -14.73 -35.94
C ASN A 433 -10.62 -16.16 -35.39
N GLU A 434 -10.19 -17.15 -36.18
CA GLU A 434 -9.92 -18.52 -35.71
C GLU A 434 -8.82 -18.53 -34.65
N VAL A 435 -7.71 -17.82 -34.91
CA VAL A 435 -6.61 -17.65 -33.94
C VAL A 435 -7.10 -16.94 -32.67
N PHE A 436 -7.98 -15.95 -32.80
CA PHE A 436 -8.57 -15.23 -31.66
C PHE A 436 -9.48 -16.11 -30.79
N SER A 437 -10.39 -16.87 -31.41
CA SER A 437 -11.29 -17.80 -30.71
C SER A 437 -10.52 -18.95 -30.05
N GLY A 438 -9.52 -19.51 -30.73
CA GLY A 438 -8.61 -20.51 -30.18
C GLY A 438 -7.81 -19.98 -28.98
N THR A 439 -7.33 -18.74 -29.06
CA THR A 439 -6.62 -18.08 -27.95
C THR A 439 -7.55 -17.88 -26.74
N ALA A 440 -8.77 -17.40 -26.96
CA ALA A 440 -9.76 -17.23 -25.88
C ALA A 440 -10.07 -18.57 -25.19
N ARG A 441 -10.29 -19.65 -25.96
CA ARG A 441 -10.52 -20.98 -25.41
C ARG A 441 -9.32 -21.52 -24.63
N ARG A 442 -8.10 -21.32 -25.13
CA ARG A 442 -6.87 -21.69 -24.42
C ARG A 442 -6.73 -20.96 -23.08
N LEU A 443 -7.08 -19.67 -23.03
CA LEU A 443 -7.07 -18.90 -21.78
C LEU A 443 -8.14 -19.38 -20.78
N LEU A 444 -9.32 -19.76 -21.27
CA LEU A 444 -10.34 -20.37 -20.43
C LEU A 444 -9.89 -21.72 -19.88
N LEU A 445 -9.24 -22.57 -20.69
CA LEU A 445 -8.67 -23.83 -20.24
C LEU A 445 -7.55 -23.61 -19.20
N GLN A 446 -6.66 -22.64 -19.42
CA GLN A 446 -5.63 -22.27 -18.43
C GLN A 446 -6.26 -21.82 -17.11
N THR A 447 -7.33 -21.01 -17.18
CA THR A 447 -8.07 -20.57 -15.99
C THR A 447 -8.73 -21.73 -15.27
N LEU A 448 -9.35 -22.65 -16.02
CA LEU A 448 -9.94 -23.87 -15.47
C LEU A 448 -8.89 -24.69 -14.73
N ASN A 449 -7.73 -24.92 -15.36
CA ASN A 449 -6.63 -25.67 -14.76
C ASN A 449 -6.14 -25.01 -13.46
N LEU A 450 -5.95 -23.70 -13.43
CA LEU A 450 -5.57 -22.97 -12.21
C LEU A 450 -6.58 -23.15 -11.08
N CYS A 451 -7.88 -23.07 -11.38
CA CYS A 451 -8.95 -23.29 -10.40
C CYS A 451 -8.99 -24.74 -9.91
N VAL A 452 -8.81 -25.73 -10.79
CA VAL A 452 -8.79 -27.16 -10.42
C VAL A 452 -7.55 -27.51 -9.61
N LEU A 453 -6.40 -26.92 -9.91
CA LEU A 453 -5.21 -27.04 -9.06
C LEU A 453 -5.46 -26.47 -7.67
N LYS A 454 -6.21 -25.35 -7.54
CA LYS A 454 -6.53 -24.80 -6.21
C LYS A 454 -7.53 -25.68 -5.48
N ALA A 455 -8.49 -26.26 -6.21
CA ALA A 455 -9.40 -27.28 -5.70
C ALA A 455 -8.66 -28.50 -5.15
N LYS A 456 -7.61 -28.97 -5.84
CA LYS A 456 -6.72 -30.02 -5.35
C LYS A 456 -6.04 -29.63 -4.04
N VAL A 457 -5.44 -28.44 -3.95
CA VAL A 457 -4.82 -27.96 -2.71
C VAL A 457 -5.82 -27.93 -1.55
N VAL A 458 -7.06 -27.48 -1.82
CA VAL A 458 -8.13 -27.48 -0.82
C VAL A 458 -8.47 -28.89 -0.36
N ALA A 459 -8.65 -29.82 -1.31
CA ALA A 459 -9.03 -31.22 -1.03
C ALA A 459 -7.93 -32.00 -0.30
N ASP A 460 -6.67 -31.81 -0.68
CA ASP A 460 -5.54 -32.61 -0.18
C ASP A 460 -4.92 -32.03 1.11
N HIS A 461 -5.02 -30.71 1.33
CA HIS A 461 -4.34 -30.04 2.45
C HIS A 461 -5.29 -29.31 3.40
N TYR A 462 -6.18 -28.45 2.89
CA TYR A 462 -7.02 -27.62 3.77
C TYR A 462 -8.12 -28.42 4.47
N ILE A 463 -8.78 -29.33 3.77
CA ILE A 463 -9.84 -30.16 4.36
C ILE A 463 -9.25 -31.11 5.43
N PRO A 464 -8.20 -31.90 5.16
CA PRO A 464 -7.59 -32.74 6.19
C PRO A 464 -7.03 -31.95 7.38
N ALA A 465 -6.49 -30.75 7.15
CA ALA A 465 -6.06 -29.88 8.25
C ALA A 465 -7.24 -29.44 9.15
N LEU A 466 -8.41 -29.15 8.57
CA LEU A 466 -9.63 -28.88 9.34
C LEU A 466 -10.11 -30.12 10.09
N GLU A 467 -10.07 -31.31 9.48
CA GLU A 467 -10.43 -32.59 10.13
C GLU A 467 -9.56 -32.86 11.36
N SER A 468 -8.24 -32.67 11.23
CA SER A 468 -7.30 -32.87 12.34
C SER A 468 -7.52 -31.92 13.52
N THR A 469 -8.18 -30.78 13.27
CA THR A 469 -8.51 -29.78 14.29
C THR A 469 -9.91 -30.00 14.90
N CYS A 470 -10.73 -30.88 14.29
CA CYS A 470 -12.11 -31.11 14.73
C CYS A 470 -12.20 -32.07 15.91
N VAL A 471 -13.18 -31.79 16.79
CA VAL A 471 -13.62 -32.75 17.81
C VAL A 471 -14.75 -33.58 17.20
N LEU A 472 -14.63 -34.91 17.26
CA LEU A 472 -15.70 -35.83 16.86
C LEU A 472 -16.91 -35.65 17.79
N GLU A 473 -18.11 -35.47 17.23
CA GLU A 473 -19.35 -35.55 18.01
C GLU A 473 -19.52 -37.00 18.50
N THR A 474 -19.03 -37.32 19.70
CA THR A 474 -19.49 -38.51 20.42
C THR A 474 -20.93 -38.24 20.82
N GLY A 475 -21.86 -38.95 20.19
CA GLY A 475 -23.27 -38.86 20.49
C GLY A 475 -23.54 -39.31 21.93
N GLU A 476 -23.85 -38.35 22.79
CA GLU A 476 -24.82 -38.43 23.90
C GLU A 476 -24.67 -37.16 24.74
N GLU A 477 -25.70 -36.30 24.74
CA GLU A 477 -26.37 -35.89 25.98
C GLU A 477 -27.54 -34.95 25.66
N VAL A 478 -28.72 -35.43 26.05
CA VAL A 478 -30.01 -34.72 26.02
C VAL A 478 -30.12 -33.92 27.32
N THR A 479 -30.37 -32.62 27.16
CA THR A 479 -30.94 -31.65 28.14
C THR A 479 -30.19 -31.40 29.46
N SER A 480 -29.76 -30.14 29.65
CA SER A 480 -30.29 -29.31 30.74
C SER A 480 -29.97 -27.83 30.56
N ASN A 481 -30.99 -27.01 30.73
CA ASN A 481 -30.91 -25.56 30.88
C ASN A 481 -30.20 -25.20 32.18
N SER A 482 -29.23 -24.27 32.16
CA SER A 482 -29.11 -23.22 33.19
C SER A 482 -28.19 -22.08 32.72
N ALA A 483 -28.37 -20.92 33.34
CA ALA A 483 -28.06 -19.61 32.81
C ALA A 483 -26.66 -19.06 33.19
N LYS A 484 -26.26 -18.02 32.44
CA LYS A 484 -25.28 -16.94 32.75
C LYS A 484 -23.78 -17.28 32.74
N GLN A 485 -23.07 -16.77 31.73
CA GLN A 485 -22.15 -15.62 31.82
C GLN A 485 -21.44 -15.41 30.46
N ARG A 486 -21.58 -14.21 29.87
CA ARG A 486 -20.86 -13.80 28.64
C ARG A 486 -19.49 -13.22 29.03
N PRO A 487 -18.38 -13.67 28.44
CA PRO A 487 -17.26 -12.79 28.12
C PRO A 487 -17.48 -12.21 26.72
N ARG A 488 -17.59 -10.88 26.63
CA ARG A 488 -17.58 -10.16 25.33
C ARG A 488 -16.19 -10.32 24.71
N SER A 489 -16.06 -11.16 23.69
CA SER A 489 -14.82 -11.27 22.90
C SER A 489 -14.68 -10.07 21.95
N ILE A 490 -13.46 -9.56 21.84
CA ILE A 490 -13.03 -8.32 21.16
C ILE A 490 -12.99 -8.45 19.62
N HIS A 491 -13.46 -9.56 19.03
CA HIS A 491 -13.32 -9.83 17.59
C HIS A 491 -14.43 -9.26 16.67
N ALA A 492 -15.33 -8.42 17.19
CA ALA A 492 -16.45 -7.86 16.40
C ALA A 492 -16.16 -6.49 15.73
N TYR A 493 -14.95 -5.94 15.84
CA TYR A 493 -14.61 -4.61 15.29
C TYR A 493 -13.86 -4.60 13.95
N LEU A 494 -13.60 -5.76 13.33
CA LEU A 494 -12.82 -5.84 12.08
C LEU A 494 -13.63 -6.17 10.81
N PHE A 495 -14.94 -6.39 10.90
CA PHE A 495 -15.75 -6.92 9.78
C PHE A 495 -16.85 -5.97 9.23
N ALA A 496 -16.65 -4.65 9.32
CA ALA A 496 -17.57 -3.67 8.72
C ALA A 496 -16.96 -2.72 7.68
N ASN A 497 -15.66 -2.75 7.40
CA ASN A 497 -14.98 -1.68 6.64
C ASN A 497 -14.46 -2.05 5.24
N ILE A 498 -14.93 -3.13 4.60
CA ILE A 498 -14.45 -3.49 3.23
C ILE A 498 -15.56 -3.49 2.18
N SER A 499 -16.84 -3.31 2.56
CA SER A 499 -17.97 -3.28 1.61
C SER A 499 -18.71 -1.94 1.50
N SER A 500 -18.21 -0.86 2.10
CA SER A 500 -18.89 0.47 2.11
C SER A 500 -18.06 1.64 1.58
N PHE A 501 -16.89 1.41 0.96
CA PHE A 501 -16.04 2.50 0.47
C PHE A 501 -16.36 2.99 -0.95
N SER A 502 -17.65 3.06 -1.31
CA SER A 502 -18.09 3.59 -2.62
C SER A 502 -19.20 4.64 -2.57
N SER A 503 -19.73 5.01 -1.39
CA SER A 503 -20.77 6.05 -1.32
C SER A 503 -20.83 6.65 0.08
N GLU A 504 -20.14 7.77 0.29
CA GLU A 504 -20.44 8.84 1.26
C GLU A 504 -19.18 9.69 1.48
N LEU A 505 -19.06 10.77 0.70
CA LEU A 505 -18.26 11.96 1.06
C LEU A 505 -18.88 13.15 0.30
N ASN A 506 -20.08 13.53 0.72
CA ASN A 506 -20.66 14.85 0.49
C ASN A 506 -21.23 15.30 1.84
N GLU A 507 -20.41 15.96 2.65
CA GLU A 507 -20.81 17.11 3.47
C GLU A 507 -19.63 17.63 4.29
N VAL A 508 -19.63 18.96 4.43
CA VAL A 508 -18.60 19.81 5.00
C VAL A 508 -18.80 19.90 6.52
N GLY A 509 -17.73 19.80 7.32
CA GLY A 509 -17.76 20.28 8.71
C GLY A 509 -16.72 19.70 9.68
N SER A 510 -15.78 20.55 10.10
CA SER A 510 -15.07 20.58 11.40
C SER A 510 -14.22 19.36 11.83
N PHE A 511 -12.91 19.42 11.56
CA PHE A 511 -11.90 18.64 12.27
C PHE A 511 -11.36 19.44 13.47
N THR A 512 -11.52 18.89 14.67
CA THR A 512 -10.71 19.25 15.85
C THR A 512 -9.97 18.01 16.33
N ASP A 513 -8.69 18.21 16.62
CA ASP A 513 -7.70 17.22 17.06
C ASP A 513 -8.13 16.37 18.27
N LYS A 514 -7.91 15.05 18.16
CA LYS A 514 -7.43 14.23 19.29
C LYS A 514 -6.43 13.20 18.79
N SER A 515 -5.18 13.40 19.21
CA SER A 515 -4.06 12.47 19.13
C SER A 515 -4.36 11.17 19.90
N VAL A 516 -4.09 10.03 19.27
CA VAL A 516 -4.05 8.71 19.93
C VAL A 516 -2.57 8.37 20.17
N PRO A 517 -2.13 8.11 21.42
CA PRO A 517 -0.74 7.76 21.69
C PRO A 517 -0.40 6.32 21.24
N ALA A 518 0.79 6.16 20.70
CA ALA A 518 1.43 4.88 20.43
C ALA A 518 2.06 4.32 21.72
N SER A 519 1.28 3.64 22.55
CA SER A 519 1.83 2.85 23.66
C SER A 519 0.82 1.80 24.12
N ASP A 520 0.85 0.62 23.51
CA ASP A 520 0.34 -0.63 24.10
C ASP A 520 0.79 -1.83 23.26
N PHE A 521 2.09 -2.14 23.29
CA PHE A 521 2.62 -3.43 22.83
C PHE A 521 3.90 -3.87 23.57
N SER A 522 4.10 -3.43 24.81
CA SER A 522 5.33 -3.69 25.59
C SER A 522 5.16 -4.64 26.79
N ASN A 523 4.03 -5.33 26.96
CA ASN A 523 3.79 -6.16 28.15
C ASN A 523 3.47 -7.63 27.84
N ILE A 524 4.39 -8.37 27.20
CA ILE A 524 4.51 -9.84 27.40
C ILE A 524 5.99 -10.25 27.30
N LEU A 525 6.84 -9.72 28.18
CA LEU A 525 8.21 -10.21 28.38
C LEU A 525 8.57 -9.94 29.85
N ASN A 526 8.12 -10.80 30.76
CA ASN A 526 8.81 -11.13 32.02
C ASN A 526 8.00 -12.12 32.88
N SER A 527 8.41 -13.38 32.87
CA SER A 527 8.59 -14.18 34.08
C SER A 527 9.42 -15.42 33.73
N GLY A 528 10.63 -15.51 34.32
CA GLY A 528 11.43 -16.74 34.38
C GLY A 528 10.70 -17.79 35.24
N THR A 529 11.14 -19.04 35.35
CA THR A 529 12.43 -19.69 35.16
C THR A 529 12.12 -21.18 35.28
N ASP A 530 12.69 -22.05 34.44
CA ASP A 530 13.36 -23.27 34.94
C ASP A 530 14.11 -24.00 33.83
N ALA A 531 15.27 -24.51 34.23
CA ALA A 531 16.41 -24.86 33.40
C ALA A 531 16.39 -26.28 32.83
N SER A 532 17.29 -26.48 31.86
CA SER A 532 17.99 -27.73 31.49
C SER A 532 17.46 -28.50 30.27
N LYS A 533 18.02 -28.20 29.07
CA LYS A 533 18.76 -29.16 28.22
C LYS A 533 19.18 -28.51 26.90
N VAL A 534 20.43 -28.76 26.54
CA VAL A 534 21.18 -28.26 25.38
C VAL A 534 20.51 -28.65 24.05
N HIS A 535 20.31 -27.69 23.14
CA HIS A 535 20.02 -27.97 21.72
C HIS A 535 20.63 -26.89 20.81
N GLU A 536 21.27 -27.36 19.73
CA GLU A 536 21.84 -26.59 18.62
C GLU A 536 20.84 -25.61 17.97
N PRO A 537 21.31 -24.54 17.32
CA PRO A 537 20.44 -23.44 16.88
C PRO A 537 19.57 -23.87 15.69
N ARG A 538 18.33 -24.25 15.98
CA ARG A 538 17.23 -24.32 15.01
C ARG A 538 16.76 -22.92 14.66
N ILE A 539 17.10 -22.43 13.47
CA ILE A 539 16.19 -21.54 12.72
C ILE A 539 15.15 -22.45 12.06
N VAL A 540 14.25 -22.98 12.87
CA VAL A 540 12.94 -23.47 12.42
C VAL A 540 11.96 -22.63 13.20
N GLU A 541 11.70 -21.44 12.67
CA GLU A 541 10.55 -20.67 13.05
C GLU A 541 9.33 -21.56 12.74
N PRO A 542 8.55 -21.96 13.76
CA PRO A 542 7.44 -22.87 13.53
C PRO A 542 6.48 -22.15 12.60
N LEU A 543 6.04 -22.84 11.52
CA LEU A 543 4.89 -22.46 10.70
C LEU A 543 3.81 -21.88 11.63
N ALA A 544 3.79 -20.55 11.75
CA ALA A 544 2.88 -19.88 12.62
C ALA A 544 1.52 -20.07 11.96
N LYS A 545 0.72 -20.95 12.57
CA LYS A 545 -0.69 -21.23 12.30
C LYS A 545 -1.27 -20.22 11.33
N LEU A 546 -1.40 -20.64 10.07
CA LEU A 546 -2.48 -20.16 9.22
C LEU A 546 -3.71 -20.09 10.13
N GLN A 547 -4.15 -18.88 10.52
CA GLN A 547 -5.51 -18.69 11.03
C GLN A 547 -6.44 -18.91 9.85
N LEU A 548 -6.47 -20.15 9.34
CA LEU A 548 -7.38 -20.55 8.29
C LEU A 548 -8.72 -20.69 8.99
N SER A 549 -9.49 -19.60 9.00
CA SER A 549 -10.85 -19.68 9.50
C SER A 549 -11.62 -20.64 8.63
N TYR A 550 -12.38 -21.55 9.24
CA TYR A 550 -13.33 -22.42 8.54
C TYR A 550 -14.24 -21.61 7.58
N THR A 551 -14.59 -20.37 7.96
CA THR A 551 -15.37 -19.45 7.11
C THR A 551 -14.67 -19.12 5.81
N ASP A 552 -13.35 -18.98 5.85
CA ASP A 552 -12.54 -18.52 4.73
C ASP A 552 -12.34 -19.67 3.73
N VAL A 553 -12.07 -20.88 4.23
CA VAL A 553 -12.03 -22.08 3.38
C VAL A 553 -13.40 -22.36 2.76
N ARG A 554 -14.49 -22.22 3.52
CA ARG A 554 -15.85 -22.39 3.01
C ARG A 554 -16.21 -21.39 1.92
N THR A 555 -15.85 -20.12 2.10
CA THR A 555 -16.09 -19.08 1.07
C THR A 555 -15.22 -19.30 -0.17
N LEU A 556 -14.00 -19.82 0.00
CA LEU A 556 -13.15 -20.24 -1.12
C LEU A 556 -13.76 -21.41 -1.91
N VAL A 557 -14.24 -22.46 -1.23
CA VAL A 557 -14.89 -23.62 -1.89
C VAL A 557 -16.10 -23.17 -2.70
N LYS A 558 -16.96 -22.33 -2.14
CA LYS A 558 -18.11 -21.76 -2.86
C LYS A 558 -17.68 -20.99 -4.11
N ALA A 559 -16.65 -20.15 -4.00
CA ALA A 559 -16.13 -19.37 -5.11
C ALA A 559 -15.52 -20.25 -6.20
N LEU A 560 -14.78 -21.31 -5.83
CA LEU A 560 -14.18 -22.26 -6.78
C LEU A 560 -15.24 -23.05 -7.54
N ILE A 561 -16.21 -23.67 -6.85
CA ILE A 561 -17.26 -24.48 -7.51
C ILE A 561 -18.09 -23.60 -8.45
N THR A 562 -18.50 -22.41 -7.99
CA THR A 562 -19.25 -21.46 -8.83
C THR A 562 -18.41 -20.96 -9.99
N GLY A 563 -17.14 -20.64 -9.75
CA GLY A 563 -16.21 -20.16 -10.76
C GLY A 563 -15.92 -21.18 -11.85
N ILE A 564 -15.66 -22.43 -11.48
CA ILE A 564 -15.42 -23.55 -12.40
C ILE A 564 -16.65 -23.78 -13.29
N ARG A 565 -17.86 -23.74 -12.70
CA ARG A 565 -19.10 -23.78 -13.48
C ARG A 565 -19.18 -22.65 -14.51
N THR A 566 -18.87 -21.42 -14.12
CA THR A 566 -18.89 -20.25 -15.01
C THR A 566 -17.87 -20.38 -16.13
N VAL A 567 -16.64 -20.81 -15.83
CA VAL A 567 -15.59 -21.07 -16.84
C VAL A 567 -16.07 -22.15 -17.81
N MET A 568 -16.61 -23.25 -17.31
CA MET A 568 -17.11 -24.35 -18.14
C MET A 568 -18.24 -23.89 -19.06
N THR A 569 -19.22 -23.17 -18.51
CA THR A 569 -20.32 -22.58 -19.29
C THR A 569 -19.78 -21.64 -20.39
N SER A 570 -18.75 -20.85 -20.07
CA SER A 570 -18.08 -19.94 -21.01
C SER A 570 -17.34 -20.68 -22.12
N MET A 571 -16.70 -21.80 -21.80
CA MET A 571 -16.00 -22.65 -22.77
C MET A 571 -16.97 -23.30 -23.76
N ILE A 572 -18.12 -23.80 -23.28
CA ILE A 572 -19.16 -24.39 -24.15
C ILE A 572 -19.73 -23.35 -25.11
N GLN A 573 -19.88 -22.10 -24.65
CA GLN A 573 -20.39 -21.00 -25.49
C GLN A 573 -19.37 -20.55 -26.56
N CYS A 574 -18.05 -20.74 -26.35
CA CYS A 574 -17.03 -20.37 -27.32
C CYS A 574 -17.04 -21.28 -28.57
N PRO A 575 -17.00 -20.74 -29.80
CA PRO A 575 -16.98 -21.53 -31.04
C PRO A 575 -15.77 -22.48 -31.11
N HIS A 576 -15.99 -23.73 -31.53
CA HIS A 576 -14.92 -24.69 -31.80
C HIS A 576 -14.53 -24.64 -33.28
N ASP A 577 -13.22 -24.67 -33.51
CA ASP A 577 -12.59 -25.01 -34.78
C ASP A 577 -13.06 -26.39 -35.25
N ASN A 578 -13.93 -26.45 -36.27
CA ASN A 578 -14.45 -27.70 -36.85
C ASN A 578 -13.65 -28.05 -38.12
N THR A 579 -12.35 -28.18 -38.01
CA THR A 579 -11.48 -28.53 -39.17
C THR A 579 -11.17 -30.03 -39.29
N LEU A 580 -11.71 -30.88 -38.40
CA LEU A 580 -11.43 -32.34 -38.41
C LEU A 580 -12.65 -33.27 -38.62
N GLN A 581 -13.76 -32.76 -39.15
CA GLN A 581 -14.83 -33.62 -39.71
C GLN A 581 -15.05 -33.32 -41.18
N THR A 582 -14.19 -33.88 -42.03
CA THR A 582 -14.42 -33.92 -43.48
C THR A 582 -15.58 -34.85 -43.82
N ASN A 583 -16.48 -34.36 -44.68
CA ASN A 583 -17.34 -35.09 -45.61
C ASN A 583 -18.29 -36.16 -45.03
N ASN A 584 -19.58 -35.79 -44.88
CA ASN A 584 -20.67 -36.44 -45.62
C ASN A 584 -22.07 -35.83 -45.34
N VAL A 585 -22.69 -35.37 -46.43
CA VAL A 585 -24.11 -35.46 -46.83
C VAL A 585 -25.20 -34.66 -46.07
N ALA A 586 -25.74 -33.71 -46.86
CA ALA A 586 -27.13 -33.26 -47.01
C ALA A 586 -27.82 -32.37 -45.95
N SER A 587 -28.28 -31.23 -46.48
CA SER A 587 -29.37 -30.37 -46.05
C SER A 587 -30.60 -31.08 -45.48
N VAL A 588 -31.22 -30.50 -44.44
CA VAL A 588 -32.62 -30.00 -44.41
C VAL A 588 -33.04 -29.57 -42.99
N SER A 589 -33.91 -28.54 -42.98
CA SER A 589 -34.85 -28.06 -41.96
C SER A 589 -34.39 -27.26 -40.74
N SER A 590 -34.76 -25.98 -40.81
CA SER A 590 -35.11 -25.06 -39.74
C SER A 590 -35.95 -25.69 -38.61
N THR A 591 -35.38 -25.80 -37.41
CA THR A 591 -36.01 -25.52 -36.10
C THR A 591 -35.00 -25.81 -34.98
N SER A 592 -35.03 -24.99 -33.92
CA SER A 592 -34.36 -25.12 -32.62
C SER A 592 -32.95 -24.49 -32.43
N SER A 593 -32.94 -23.19 -32.14
CA SER A 593 -31.79 -22.44 -31.59
C SER A 593 -31.34 -22.85 -30.17
N LYS A 594 -31.84 -23.98 -29.63
CA LYS A 594 -31.45 -24.54 -28.32
C LYS A 594 -30.69 -25.87 -28.40
N GLN A 595 -30.70 -26.58 -29.54
CA GLN A 595 -30.04 -27.89 -29.69
C GLN A 595 -28.60 -27.81 -30.25
N SER A 596 -28.10 -26.65 -30.70
CA SER A 596 -26.75 -26.55 -31.27
C SER A 596 -25.62 -26.33 -30.24
N LEU A 597 -25.94 -26.08 -28.97
CA LEU A 597 -24.95 -25.89 -27.89
C LEU A 597 -24.49 -27.22 -27.27
N SER A 598 -25.33 -28.26 -27.30
CA SER A 598 -25.07 -29.56 -26.65
C SER A 598 -24.18 -30.53 -27.44
N ASN A 599 -23.84 -30.20 -28.69
CA ASN A 599 -23.04 -31.07 -29.56
C ASN A 599 -21.55 -30.66 -29.67
N ARG A 600 -21.08 -29.66 -28.91
CA ARG A 600 -19.67 -29.26 -28.95
C ARG A 600 -18.83 -30.22 -28.11
N ILE A 601 -17.95 -30.96 -28.80
CA ILE A 601 -17.04 -31.93 -28.18
C ILE A 601 -15.93 -31.17 -27.44
N LEU A 602 -15.57 -31.64 -26.25
CA LEU A 602 -14.45 -31.11 -25.46
C LEU A 602 -13.14 -31.70 -25.97
N SER A 603 -12.06 -30.93 -25.89
CA SER A 603 -10.74 -31.47 -26.20
C SER A 603 -10.32 -32.52 -25.17
N PRO A 604 -9.41 -33.45 -25.52
CA PRO A 604 -8.90 -34.43 -24.57
C PRO A 604 -8.31 -33.79 -23.30
N ASP A 605 -7.59 -32.68 -23.44
CA ASP A 605 -7.01 -31.94 -22.32
C ASP A 605 -8.09 -31.36 -21.40
N GLU A 606 -9.18 -30.85 -21.97
CA GLU A 606 -10.34 -30.33 -21.22
C GLU A 606 -11.01 -31.45 -20.39
N LEU A 607 -11.14 -32.65 -20.96
CA LEU A 607 -11.73 -33.81 -20.28
C LEU A 607 -10.87 -34.31 -19.12
N VAL A 608 -9.55 -34.32 -19.26
CA VAL A 608 -8.63 -34.70 -18.18
C VAL A 608 -8.81 -33.77 -16.98
N VAL A 609 -8.79 -32.46 -17.21
CA VAL A 609 -8.95 -31.45 -16.14
C VAL A 609 -10.33 -31.57 -15.46
N LEU A 610 -11.39 -31.84 -16.22
CA LEU A 610 -12.73 -32.05 -15.65
C LEU A 610 -12.84 -33.36 -14.84
N THR A 611 -12.13 -34.41 -15.25
CA THR A 611 -12.07 -35.68 -14.50
C THR A 611 -11.34 -35.51 -13.17
N GLU A 612 -10.27 -34.72 -13.16
CA GLU A 612 -9.58 -34.31 -11.93
C GLU A 612 -10.51 -33.48 -11.04
N TYR A 613 -11.20 -32.49 -11.61
CA TYR A 613 -12.19 -31.68 -10.89
C TYR A 613 -13.30 -32.53 -10.27
N PHE A 614 -13.81 -33.55 -10.96
CA PHE A 614 -14.81 -34.43 -10.38
C PHE A 614 -14.32 -35.10 -9.08
N SER A 615 -13.06 -35.52 -9.05
CA SER A 615 -12.46 -36.18 -7.88
C SER A 615 -12.24 -35.21 -6.72
N TYR A 616 -11.61 -34.06 -6.99
CA TYR A 616 -11.33 -33.06 -5.96
C TYR A 616 -12.59 -32.33 -5.51
N GLY A 617 -13.52 -32.08 -6.41
CA GLY A 617 -14.80 -31.42 -6.15
C GLY A 617 -15.70 -32.24 -5.23
N MET A 618 -15.73 -33.57 -5.38
CA MET A 618 -16.43 -34.46 -4.43
C MET A 618 -15.86 -34.32 -3.02
N ARG A 619 -14.53 -34.33 -2.86
CA ARG A 619 -13.90 -34.07 -1.56
C ARG A 619 -14.12 -32.65 -1.04
N MET A 620 -14.17 -31.65 -1.92
CA MET A 620 -14.45 -30.28 -1.50
C MET A 620 -15.84 -30.09 -0.90
N ILE A 621 -16.81 -30.88 -1.32
CA ILE A 621 -18.18 -30.85 -0.77
C ILE A 621 -18.19 -31.29 0.70
N ASP A 622 -17.22 -32.12 1.13
CA ASP A 622 -17.09 -32.53 2.53
C ASP A 622 -16.88 -31.35 3.49
N ILE A 623 -16.49 -30.17 2.99
CA ILE A 623 -16.43 -28.96 3.81
C ILE A 623 -17.77 -28.61 4.49
N VAL A 624 -18.88 -29.11 3.97
CA VAL A 624 -20.20 -28.88 4.55
C VAL A 624 -20.48 -29.78 5.76
N GLN A 625 -19.71 -30.86 5.95
CA GLN A 625 -19.79 -31.72 7.13
C GLN A 625 -19.24 -31.04 8.40
N PHE A 626 -18.46 -29.98 8.26
CA PHE A 626 -17.91 -29.21 9.37
C PHE A 626 -18.91 -28.19 9.88
N VAL A 627 -19.12 -28.16 11.19
CA VAL A 627 -20.00 -27.19 11.86
C VAL A 627 -19.20 -26.46 12.95
N SER A 628 -19.17 -25.13 12.88
CA SER A 628 -18.59 -24.29 13.94
C SER A 628 -19.66 -23.97 14.99
N ARG A 629 -19.46 -24.41 16.24
CA ARG A 629 -20.29 -24.05 17.42
C ARG A 629 -19.38 -23.53 18.54
N ASP A 630 -19.72 -22.38 19.11
CA ASP A 630 -19.00 -21.77 20.25
C ASP A 630 -17.47 -21.67 20.09
N GLY A 631 -17.00 -21.38 18.88
CA GLY A 631 -15.57 -21.24 18.56
C GLY A 631 -14.80 -22.56 18.44
N ARG A 632 -15.49 -23.72 18.45
CA ARG A 632 -14.92 -25.05 18.18
C ARG A 632 -15.54 -25.66 16.92
N LEU A 633 -14.72 -26.40 16.17
CA LEU A 633 -15.13 -27.12 14.96
C LEU A 633 -15.51 -28.55 15.31
N TYR A 634 -16.71 -28.95 14.89
CA TYR A 634 -17.25 -30.30 15.04
C TYR A 634 -17.41 -30.95 13.66
N LEU A 635 -17.06 -32.22 13.56
CA LEU A 635 -17.32 -33.04 12.37
C LEU A 635 -18.67 -33.75 12.54
N ARG A 636 -19.60 -33.52 11.61
CA ARG A 636 -20.93 -34.11 11.65
C ARG A 636 -20.87 -35.57 11.16
N SER A 637 -21.35 -36.51 11.96
CA SER A 637 -21.28 -37.96 11.65
C SER A 637 -22.31 -38.47 10.64
N GLN A 638 -23.32 -37.66 10.27
CA GLN A 638 -24.31 -38.02 9.25
C GLN A 638 -24.57 -36.84 8.29
N PRO A 639 -24.61 -37.06 6.96
CA PRO A 639 -25.00 -36.06 5.98
C PRO A 639 -26.46 -35.67 6.24
N SER A 640 -26.67 -34.45 6.72
CA SER A 640 -28.01 -33.96 6.99
C SER A 640 -28.55 -33.34 5.72
N THR A 641 -29.48 -34.04 5.08
CA THR A 641 -30.31 -33.57 3.94
C THR A 641 -31.07 -32.25 4.17
N LYS A 642 -30.85 -31.55 5.28
CA LYS A 642 -31.60 -30.38 5.75
C LYS A 642 -30.84 -29.06 5.69
N SER A 643 -29.54 -29.01 5.35
CA SER A 643 -28.86 -27.72 5.26
C SER A 643 -29.03 -27.12 3.85
N PRO A 644 -29.66 -25.94 3.70
CA PRO A 644 -29.96 -25.36 2.38
C PRO A 644 -28.69 -25.00 1.60
N ASP A 645 -27.61 -24.72 2.32
CA ASP A 645 -26.33 -24.30 1.78
C ASP A 645 -25.54 -25.48 1.19
N GLU A 646 -25.67 -26.68 1.75
CA GLU A 646 -25.13 -27.94 1.22
C GLU A 646 -25.80 -28.32 -0.09
N ARG A 647 -27.14 -28.25 -0.09
CA ARG A 647 -27.94 -28.54 -1.28
C ARG A 647 -27.55 -27.62 -2.44
N LEU A 648 -27.37 -26.33 -2.17
CA LEU A 648 -26.94 -25.36 -3.18
C LEU A 648 -25.53 -25.67 -3.72
N LEU A 649 -24.59 -26.06 -2.84
CA LEU A 649 -23.23 -26.40 -3.24
C LEU A 649 -23.20 -27.64 -4.15
N ILE A 650 -23.90 -28.70 -3.74
CA ILE A 650 -24.03 -29.95 -4.50
C ILE A 650 -24.75 -29.71 -5.83
N GLU A 651 -25.83 -28.92 -5.82
CA GLU A 651 -26.56 -28.56 -7.04
C GLU A 651 -25.66 -27.77 -7.99
N THR A 652 -24.89 -26.79 -7.49
CA THR A 652 -23.95 -26.02 -8.32
C THR A 652 -22.85 -26.90 -8.90
N PHE A 653 -22.33 -27.84 -8.12
CA PHE A 653 -21.36 -28.84 -8.59
C PHE A 653 -21.96 -29.71 -9.70
N ALA A 654 -23.13 -30.31 -9.47
CA ALA A 654 -23.81 -31.15 -10.45
C ALA A 654 -24.15 -30.39 -11.75
N LEU A 655 -24.58 -29.13 -11.65
CA LEU A 655 -24.88 -28.27 -12.80
C LEU A 655 -23.65 -27.95 -13.66
N THR A 656 -22.43 -28.13 -13.15
CA THR A 656 -21.21 -28.03 -13.96
C THR A 656 -21.14 -29.13 -15.01
N PHE A 657 -21.58 -30.34 -14.66
CA PHE A 657 -21.54 -31.51 -15.55
C PHE A 657 -22.80 -31.67 -16.39
N ALA A 658 -23.93 -31.09 -15.97
CA ALA A 658 -25.21 -31.17 -16.68
C ALA A 658 -25.18 -30.57 -18.09
N GLN A 659 -24.25 -29.64 -18.37
CA GLN A 659 -24.13 -28.98 -19.67
C GLN A 659 -23.20 -29.72 -20.65
N LEU A 660 -22.62 -30.85 -20.23
CA LEU A 660 -21.68 -31.63 -21.04
C LEU A 660 -22.40 -32.46 -22.10
N ASN A 661 -21.72 -32.73 -23.21
CA ASN A 661 -22.15 -33.71 -24.20
C ASN A 661 -22.24 -35.10 -23.53
N PRO A 662 -23.31 -35.90 -23.78
CA PRO A 662 -23.46 -37.25 -23.26
C PRO A 662 -22.23 -38.16 -23.40
N ILE A 663 -21.45 -38.02 -24.48
CA ILE A 663 -20.23 -38.81 -24.71
C ILE A 663 -19.15 -38.45 -23.70
N SER A 664 -18.83 -37.16 -23.59
CA SER A 664 -17.87 -36.62 -22.62
C SER A 664 -18.30 -36.90 -21.18
N PHE A 665 -19.60 -36.82 -20.90
CA PHE A 665 -20.15 -37.19 -19.61
C PHE A 665 -19.92 -38.69 -19.32
N HIS A 666 -20.23 -39.57 -20.27
CA HIS A 666 -20.02 -41.01 -20.09
C HIS A 666 -18.54 -41.34 -19.85
N GLU A 667 -17.62 -40.69 -20.55
CA GLU A 667 -16.17 -40.90 -20.38
C GLU A 667 -15.68 -40.51 -18.97
N ILE A 668 -16.08 -39.35 -18.46
CA ILE A 668 -15.72 -38.90 -17.10
C ILE A 668 -16.26 -39.85 -16.02
N PHE A 669 -17.54 -40.24 -16.15
CA PHE A 669 -18.21 -41.03 -15.11
C PHE A 669 -17.87 -42.52 -15.20
N SER A 670 -17.70 -43.10 -16.40
CA SER A 670 -17.33 -44.52 -16.55
C SER A 670 -15.99 -44.85 -15.90
N CYS A 671 -15.02 -43.93 -15.93
CA CYS A 671 -13.73 -44.09 -15.25
C CYS A 671 -13.80 -43.96 -13.71
N LYS A 672 -14.85 -43.37 -13.13
CA LYS A 672 -14.90 -42.98 -11.71
C LYS A 672 -16.07 -43.58 -10.90
N ILE A 673 -17.08 -44.16 -11.54
CA ILE A 673 -18.22 -44.81 -10.86
C ILE A 673 -17.77 -45.89 -9.86
N HIS A 674 -16.67 -46.61 -10.14
CA HIS A 674 -16.12 -47.59 -9.19
C HIS A 674 -15.54 -46.98 -7.91
N VAL A 675 -15.06 -45.73 -7.94
CA VAL A 675 -14.50 -45.03 -6.77
C VAL A 675 -15.62 -44.38 -5.94
N SER A 676 -16.64 -43.82 -6.60
CA SER A 676 -17.75 -43.16 -5.89
C SER A 676 -18.58 -44.10 -5.02
N TYR A 677 -18.74 -45.38 -5.41
CA TYR A 677 -19.46 -46.38 -4.59
C TYR A 677 -18.70 -46.83 -3.34
N SER A 678 -17.40 -46.52 -3.20
CA SER A 678 -16.62 -46.85 -2.00
C SER A 678 -16.65 -45.76 -0.92
N VAL A 679 -17.27 -44.60 -1.21
CA VAL A 679 -17.34 -43.43 -0.32
C VAL A 679 -18.77 -43.17 0.18
N PHE A 680 -19.78 -43.88 -0.34
CA PHE A 680 -21.17 -43.82 0.13
C PHE A 680 -21.49 -44.89 1.16
#